data_AF-A0A7J6HS42-F1
#
_entry.id   AF-A0A7J6HS42-F1
#
_cell.length_a   1.000
_cell.length_b   1.000
_cell.length_c   1.000
_cell.angle_alpha   90.00
_cell.angle_beta   90.00
_cell.angle_gamma   90.00
#
_symmetry.space_group_name_H-M   'P 1'
#
loop_
_entity.id
_entity.type
_entity.pdbx_description
1 polymer ?
#
loop_
_entity_poly.entity_id
_entity_poly.type
_entity_poly.pdbx_seq_one_letter_code
_entity_poly.pdbx_strand_id
1 'polypeptide(L)'
;MADGQESDKNIEIWKIKKLIKALESARGNGTSMISLIMPPRDQISRVTKMLGDEFGTASNIKSRVNRQSVLGAITSAQQRLKLYNKVPPNGLVLYTGTIVTDDGKEKKVTIDFEPFKPINASLYLCDNKFHTEALNELLESDDKFGFIVMDGNGTLFGTLSGNTREVLHKFTVDLPKKHGRGGQSALRFARLRMEKRHNYVRKTAELATQFYINPATSQPNVSGLILAGSADFKTELSQSDMFDPRLQAKILNVVDVSYGGENGFNQAIELSAEILSNVKFIQEKRLIGKYFEEISQDTGKYVFGVDDTLKALEMGAVETLIVWENLDINRYVLKHGTTGEIIVKHLNKDQDNVQSHFRDPATAAELEVQEKMPLLEWFANEYKRFGCTLEFVTNKSQEGSQFCRGFGGIGGILRYQLDMRSFDELSDDGETKQQQHSFLLPFRQQVTMADGQESDKNIEIWKIKKLIKALESARGNGTSMISLIMPPRDQISRVTKMLGDEFGTASNIKSRVNRQSVLGAITSAQQRLKLYNKVPPNGLVLYTGTIVTDDGKEKKVTIDFEPFKPINASLYLCDNKFHTEALNELLESDDKFGFIVMDGNGTLFGTLSGNTREVLHKFTVDLPKKHGRGGQSALRFARLRMEKRHNYVRKTAELATQFYINPATSQPNVSGLILAGSADFKTELSQSDMFDPRLQAKILNVVDVSYGGENGFNQAIELSAEILSNVKFIQEKRLIGKYFEEISQDTGKYVFGVDDTLKALEMGAVETLIVYVLKHSTTGEIIVKHLNKDQDTVQSHFRDADTSAELEVQEKMPLLEWFANEYKRFGCTLEFVTNKSQEGSQFCRGFGGIGGILRYQLDMRSFDELSDDGEVHDMSMNVTNGVRIGYLPGQKSLQQLESEMSCSTTFGSIPAFLRQDMKIADAVGIGDPGKVRNAPGQEPFTHRYPLHSPSISTPFSSTITGYSHTQKTMKRQK
;
A
#
# COMPACT_ATOMS: atom_id res chain seq x y z
N MET A 1 -39.80 -11.97 -11.94
CA MET A 1 -40.49 -11.08 -12.90
C MET A 1 -40.63 -9.65 -12.39
N ALA A 2 -40.92 -9.42 -11.10
CA ALA A 2 -40.91 -8.06 -10.54
C ALA A 2 -39.51 -7.41 -10.64
N ASP A 3 -38.49 -8.14 -10.18
CA ASP A 3 -37.10 -7.69 -10.03
C ASP A 3 -36.51 -7.12 -11.34
N GLY A 4 -36.82 -7.73 -12.49
CA GLY A 4 -36.39 -7.26 -13.81
C GLY A 4 -37.00 -5.92 -14.24
N GLN A 5 -38.11 -5.48 -13.64
CA GLN A 5 -38.65 -4.12 -13.81
C GLN A 5 -38.01 -3.11 -12.84
N GLU A 6 -37.17 -3.54 -11.91
CA GLU A 6 -36.46 -2.69 -10.95
C GLU A 6 -35.01 -2.46 -11.40
N SER A 7 -34.35 -3.50 -11.91
CA SER A 7 -33.07 -3.37 -12.64
C SER A 7 -33.21 -2.45 -13.86
N ASP A 8 -34.26 -2.62 -14.67
CA ASP A 8 -34.55 -1.75 -15.82
C ASP A 8 -34.66 -0.27 -15.41
N LYS A 9 -35.38 0.03 -14.32
CA LYS A 9 -35.50 1.40 -13.78
C LYS A 9 -34.17 1.94 -13.26
N ASN A 10 -33.34 1.11 -12.62
CA ASN A 10 -32.01 1.51 -12.18
C ASN A 10 -31.12 1.90 -13.37
N ILE A 11 -31.23 1.19 -14.50
CA ILE A 11 -30.53 1.51 -15.75
C ILE A 11 -31.05 2.83 -16.36
N GLU A 12 -32.36 3.07 -16.37
CA GLU A 12 -32.93 4.37 -16.80
C GLU A 12 -32.49 5.54 -15.90
N ILE A 13 -32.51 5.34 -14.58
CA ILE A 13 -32.00 6.31 -13.59
C ILE A 13 -30.51 6.60 -13.84
N TRP A 14 -29.70 5.59 -14.15
CA TRP A 14 -28.28 5.79 -14.49
C TRP A 14 -28.11 6.57 -15.81
N LYS A 15 -28.89 6.26 -16.87
CA LYS A 15 -28.87 7.03 -18.12
C LYS A 15 -29.21 8.50 -17.89
N ILE A 16 -30.22 8.79 -17.06
CA ILE A 16 -30.63 10.15 -16.70
C ILE A 16 -29.56 10.85 -15.84
N LYS A 17 -28.95 10.17 -14.85
CA LYS A 17 -27.79 10.70 -14.08
C LYS A 17 -26.62 11.08 -15.00
N LYS A 18 -26.28 10.22 -15.96
CA LYS A 18 -25.22 10.50 -16.95
C LYS A 18 -25.57 11.68 -17.86
N LEU A 19 -26.83 11.76 -18.31
CA LEU A 19 -27.33 12.86 -19.13
C LEU A 19 -27.24 14.20 -18.39
N ILE A 20 -27.65 14.24 -17.12
CA ILE A 20 -27.56 15.43 -16.26
C ILE A 20 -26.10 15.86 -16.07
N LYS A 21 -25.20 14.94 -15.75
CA LYS A 21 -23.75 15.22 -15.64
C LYS A 21 -23.18 15.83 -16.92
N ALA A 22 -23.63 15.38 -18.09
CA ALA A 22 -23.27 15.98 -19.38
C ALA A 22 -23.87 17.39 -19.57
N LEU A 23 -25.16 17.57 -19.27
CA LEU A 23 -25.88 18.87 -19.36
C LEU A 23 -25.32 19.93 -18.41
N GLU A 24 -24.86 19.54 -17.22
CA GLU A 24 -24.22 20.43 -16.23
C GLU A 24 -22.78 20.81 -16.61
N SER A 25 -22.07 19.90 -17.30
CA SER A 25 -20.74 20.21 -17.85
C SER A 25 -20.80 21.15 -19.07
N ALA A 26 -21.90 21.10 -19.82
CA ALA A 26 -22.10 21.87 -21.05
C ALA A 26 -22.33 23.37 -20.79
N ARG A 27 -21.51 24.22 -21.41
CA ARG A 27 -21.64 25.69 -21.34
C ARG A 27 -21.77 26.32 -22.72
N GLY A 28 -22.59 27.37 -22.80
CA GLY A 28 -22.81 28.16 -24.01
C GLY A 28 -22.12 29.53 -23.98
N ASN A 29 -21.75 30.03 -25.15
CA ASN A 29 -21.21 31.38 -25.32
C ASN A 29 -22.34 32.43 -25.31
N GLY A 30 -22.75 32.86 -24.12
CA GLY A 30 -23.85 33.80 -23.92
C GLY A 30 -25.16 33.10 -23.53
N THR A 31 -26.29 33.81 -23.64
CA THR A 31 -27.58 33.38 -23.08
C THR A 31 -28.38 32.55 -24.09
N SER A 32 -27.81 31.45 -24.60
CA SER A 32 -28.40 30.65 -25.68
C SER A 32 -28.80 29.22 -25.29
N MET A 33 -28.80 28.91 -23.98
CA MET A 33 -29.11 27.59 -23.44
C MET A 33 -30.53 27.60 -22.86
N ILE A 34 -31.48 27.01 -23.60
CA ILE A 34 -32.87 26.88 -23.19
C ILE A 34 -33.06 25.60 -22.39
N SER A 35 -33.61 25.75 -21.20
CA SER A 35 -34.11 24.66 -20.35
C SER A 35 -35.62 24.76 -20.30
N LEU A 36 -36.33 23.75 -20.81
CA LEU A 36 -37.79 23.69 -20.83
C LEU A 36 -38.27 22.38 -20.18
N ILE A 37 -39.18 22.51 -19.21
CA ILE A 37 -39.80 21.41 -18.48
C ILE A 37 -41.32 21.62 -18.49
N MET A 38 -42.04 20.63 -19.02
CA MET A 38 -43.50 20.58 -19.07
C MET A 38 -44.02 19.50 -18.12
N PRO A 39 -44.87 19.85 -17.13
CA PRO A 39 -45.49 18.86 -16.26
C PRO A 39 -46.54 18.04 -17.02
N PRO A 40 -46.85 16.81 -16.58
CA PRO A 40 -47.88 16.02 -17.22
C PRO A 40 -49.25 16.71 -17.11
N ARG A 41 -50.09 16.55 -18.14
CA ARG A 41 -51.37 17.25 -18.37
C ARG A 41 -51.26 18.70 -18.89
N ASP A 42 -50.07 19.28 -19.03
CA ASP A 42 -49.90 20.56 -19.73
C ASP A 42 -50.19 20.43 -21.25
N GLN A 43 -50.38 21.56 -21.93
CA GLN A 43 -50.68 21.62 -23.36
C GLN A 43 -49.50 22.17 -24.18
N ILE A 44 -49.07 21.41 -25.19
CA ILE A 44 -47.98 21.81 -26.10
C ILE A 44 -48.31 23.11 -26.85
N SER A 45 -49.60 23.37 -27.12
CA SER A 45 -50.08 24.64 -27.70
C SER A 45 -49.73 25.86 -26.84
N ARG A 46 -49.87 25.78 -25.51
CA ARG A 46 -49.54 26.84 -24.55
C ARG A 46 -48.06 27.21 -24.63
N VAL A 47 -47.20 26.18 -24.59
CA VAL A 47 -45.74 26.34 -24.60
C VAL A 47 -45.22 26.74 -25.99
N THR A 48 -45.81 26.22 -27.07
CA THR A 48 -45.49 26.64 -28.44
C THR A 48 -45.84 28.12 -28.67
N LYS A 49 -46.96 28.60 -28.11
CA LYS A 49 -47.28 30.04 -28.14
C LYS A 49 -46.24 30.86 -27.38
N MET A 50 -45.93 30.48 -26.14
CA MET A 50 -44.93 31.16 -25.31
C MET A 50 -43.57 31.27 -26.04
N LEU A 51 -43.09 30.19 -26.65
CA LEU A 51 -41.86 30.21 -27.46
C LEU A 51 -41.97 31.11 -28.71
N GLY A 52 -43.18 31.40 -29.21
CA GLY A 52 -43.41 32.38 -30.28
C GLY A 52 -43.31 33.83 -29.78
N ASP A 53 -43.92 34.11 -28.63
CA ASP A 53 -43.86 35.42 -27.96
C ASP A 53 -42.39 35.76 -27.54
N GLU A 54 -41.65 34.75 -27.07
CA GLU A 54 -40.22 34.81 -26.75
C GLU A 54 -39.33 35.00 -28.01
N PHE A 55 -39.64 34.34 -29.13
CA PHE A 55 -38.95 34.56 -30.40
C PHE A 55 -39.10 36.01 -30.88
N GLY A 56 -40.31 36.58 -30.75
CA GLY A 56 -40.57 37.99 -31.03
C GLY A 56 -39.72 38.91 -30.14
N THR A 57 -39.66 38.62 -28.84
CA THR A 57 -38.87 39.38 -27.86
C THR A 57 -37.37 39.32 -28.16
N ALA A 58 -36.83 38.12 -28.43
CA ALA A 58 -35.43 37.89 -28.76
C ALA A 58 -34.95 38.61 -30.03
N SER A 59 -35.85 38.93 -30.98
CA SER A 59 -35.50 39.69 -32.19
C SER A 59 -34.92 41.09 -31.89
N ASN A 60 -35.25 41.67 -30.73
CA ASN A 60 -34.80 42.98 -30.27
C ASN A 60 -33.40 42.98 -29.62
N ILE A 61 -32.77 41.81 -29.46
CA ILE A 61 -31.43 41.70 -28.87
C ILE A 61 -30.40 42.44 -29.74
N LYS A 62 -29.71 43.44 -29.15
CA LYS A 62 -28.77 44.34 -29.84
C LYS A 62 -27.51 43.62 -30.36
N SER A 63 -27.03 42.60 -29.65
CA SER A 63 -25.88 41.80 -30.09
C SER A 63 -26.29 40.84 -31.21
N ARG A 64 -25.75 41.04 -32.42
CA ARG A 64 -26.05 40.20 -33.59
C ARG A 64 -25.81 38.71 -33.32
N VAL A 65 -24.69 38.38 -32.65
CA VAL A 65 -24.29 36.99 -32.36
C VAL A 65 -25.25 36.37 -31.34
N ASN A 66 -25.44 37.00 -30.17
CA ASN A 66 -26.34 36.45 -29.14
C ASN A 66 -27.78 36.32 -29.67
N ARG A 67 -28.27 37.31 -30.44
CA ARG A 67 -29.59 37.25 -31.09
C ARG A 67 -29.71 36.03 -32.00
N GLN A 68 -28.72 35.80 -32.87
CA GLN A 68 -28.75 34.68 -33.81
C GLN A 68 -28.70 33.32 -33.08
N SER A 69 -27.96 33.23 -31.97
CA SER A 69 -27.91 32.04 -31.12
C SER A 69 -29.23 31.77 -30.40
N VAL A 70 -29.84 32.78 -29.77
CA VAL A 70 -31.15 32.67 -29.09
C VAL A 70 -32.26 32.29 -30.06
N LEU A 71 -32.39 33.01 -31.19
CA LEU A 71 -33.40 32.70 -32.21
C LEU A 71 -33.19 31.28 -32.78
N GLY A 72 -31.93 30.85 -32.92
CA GLY A 72 -31.58 29.48 -33.30
C GLY A 72 -32.06 28.43 -32.29
N ALA A 73 -31.79 28.64 -30.99
CA ALA A 73 -32.21 27.73 -29.93
C ALA A 73 -33.75 27.63 -29.80
N ILE A 74 -34.45 28.78 -29.86
CA ILE A 74 -35.92 28.82 -29.83
C ILE A 74 -36.51 28.10 -31.05
N THR A 75 -35.94 28.32 -32.25
CA THR A 75 -36.37 27.61 -33.47
C THR A 75 -36.20 26.09 -33.33
N SER A 76 -35.07 25.63 -32.78
CA SER A 76 -34.82 24.20 -32.53
C SER A 76 -35.79 23.61 -31.50
N ALA A 77 -36.14 24.36 -30.45
CA ALA A 77 -37.13 23.93 -29.46
C ALA A 77 -38.54 23.82 -30.07
N GLN A 78 -38.98 24.82 -30.83
CA GLN A 78 -40.25 24.79 -31.56
C GLN A 78 -40.30 23.64 -32.60
N GLN A 79 -39.17 23.29 -33.21
CA GLN A 79 -39.10 22.16 -34.15
C GLN A 79 -39.25 20.81 -33.44
N ARG A 80 -38.64 20.60 -32.26
CA ARG A 80 -38.83 19.37 -31.48
C ARG A 80 -40.23 19.23 -30.91
N LEU A 81 -40.82 20.29 -30.37
CA LEU A 81 -42.18 20.24 -29.81
C LEU A 81 -43.24 19.82 -30.84
N LYS A 82 -43.03 20.10 -32.13
CA LYS A 82 -43.91 19.63 -33.23
C LYS A 82 -43.91 18.12 -33.46
N LEU A 83 -42.93 17.38 -32.92
CA LEU A 83 -42.92 15.91 -32.97
C LEU A 83 -43.91 15.30 -31.95
N TYR A 84 -44.30 16.06 -30.93
CA TYR A 84 -45.18 15.61 -29.86
C TYR A 84 -46.60 16.16 -30.04
N ASN A 85 -47.57 15.27 -30.25
CA ASN A 85 -48.98 15.65 -30.34
C ASN A 85 -49.61 15.98 -28.97
N LYS A 86 -49.03 15.46 -27.88
CA LYS A 86 -49.46 15.66 -26.49
C LYS A 86 -48.26 15.45 -25.56
N VAL A 87 -48.25 16.11 -24.40
CA VAL A 87 -47.25 15.85 -23.35
C VAL A 87 -47.36 14.38 -22.88
N PRO A 88 -46.25 13.64 -22.77
CA PRO A 88 -46.23 12.28 -22.23
C PRO A 88 -46.72 12.18 -20.77
N PRO A 89 -47.11 10.98 -20.26
CA PRO A 89 -47.73 10.82 -18.95
C PRO A 89 -46.87 11.23 -17.74
N ASN A 90 -45.54 11.26 -17.85
CA ASN A 90 -44.63 11.76 -16.81
C ASN A 90 -44.18 13.23 -17.05
N GLY A 91 -44.59 13.86 -18.16
CA GLY A 91 -44.13 15.18 -18.58
C GLY A 91 -43.18 15.12 -19.77
N LEU A 92 -42.61 16.27 -20.14
CA LEU A 92 -41.62 16.39 -21.20
C LEU A 92 -40.49 17.32 -20.76
N VAL A 93 -39.24 16.89 -20.96
CA VAL A 93 -38.05 17.70 -20.73
C VAL A 93 -37.35 17.95 -22.06
N LEU A 94 -37.01 19.21 -22.33
CA LEU A 94 -36.38 19.66 -23.56
C LEU A 94 -35.23 20.63 -23.24
N TYR A 95 -34.01 20.27 -23.63
CA TYR A 95 -32.82 21.11 -23.55
C TYR A 95 -32.33 21.44 -24.96
N THR A 96 -32.28 22.73 -25.32
CA THR A 96 -31.76 23.18 -26.62
C THR A 96 -30.76 24.32 -26.47
N GLY A 97 -29.66 24.29 -27.22
CA GLY A 97 -28.68 25.36 -27.18
C GLY A 97 -27.46 25.16 -28.08
N THR A 98 -26.54 26.11 -28.00
CA THR A 98 -25.26 26.11 -28.73
C THR A 98 -24.11 25.94 -27.73
N ILE A 99 -23.61 24.72 -27.60
CA ILE A 99 -22.47 24.43 -26.71
C ILE A 99 -21.16 24.62 -27.46
N VAL A 100 -20.11 25.02 -26.74
CA VAL A 100 -18.74 24.92 -27.24
C VAL A 100 -18.22 23.53 -26.86
N THR A 101 -17.74 22.75 -27.82
CA THR A 101 -17.03 21.49 -27.55
C THR A 101 -15.54 21.77 -27.31
N ASP A 102 -14.81 20.84 -26.69
CA ASP A 102 -13.38 21.02 -26.34
C ASP A 102 -12.48 21.36 -27.56
N ASP A 103 -12.87 20.91 -28.76
CA ASP A 103 -12.33 21.33 -30.08
C ASP A 103 -12.42 22.85 -30.39
N GLY A 104 -13.05 23.65 -29.53
CA GLY A 104 -13.42 25.04 -29.78
C GLY A 104 -14.58 25.25 -30.77
N LYS A 105 -15.17 24.16 -31.28
CA LYS A 105 -16.26 24.19 -32.28
C LYS A 105 -17.62 24.38 -31.60
N GLU A 106 -18.49 25.18 -32.21
CA GLU A 106 -19.89 25.33 -31.76
C GLU A 106 -20.74 24.15 -32.25
N LYS A 107 -21.35 23.41 -31.32
CA LYS A 107 -22.27 22.30 -31.61
C LYS A 107 -23.68 22.66 -31.14
N LYS A 108 -24.65 22.58 -32.06
CA LYS A 108 -26.07 22.66 -31.69
C LYS A 108 -26.47 21.37 -31.01
N VAL A 109 -26.94 21.47 -29.77
CA VAL A 109 -27.44 20.34 -28.98
C VAL A 109 -28.93 20.54 -28.73
N THR A 110 -29.68 19.47 -28.87
CA THR A 110 -31.14 19.43 -28.81
C THR A 110 -31.52 18.05 -28.32
N ILE A 111 -31.97 17.98 -27.07
CA ILE A 111 -32.23 16.74 -26.33
C ILE A 111 -33.65 16.84 -25.76
N ASP A 112 -34.50 15.89 -26.11
CA ASP A 112 -35.87 15.72 -25.64
C ASP A 112 -36.08 14.31 -25.09
N PHE A 113 -36.69 14.20 -23.91
CA PHE A 113 -37.01 12.91 -23.29
C PHE A 113 -38.20 13.02 -22.30
N GLU A 114 -38.85 11.88 -22.05
CA GLU A 114 -39.79 11.71 -20.95
C GLU A 114 -39.04 11.28 -19.68
N PRO A 115 -39.27 11.91 -18.52
CA PRO A 115 -38.63 11.52 -17.26
C PRO A 115 -39.21 10.23 -16.68
N PHE A 116 -38.39 9.47 -15.95
CA PHE A 116 -38.77 8.20 -15.28
C PHE A 116 -39.79 8.36 -14.12
N LYS A 117 -40.00 9.58 -13.64
CA LYS A 117 -40.98 9.95 -12.60
C LYS A 117 -41.72 11.23 -13.05
N PRO A 118 -43.02 11.39 -12.74
CA PRO A 118 -43.80 12.55 -13.17
C PRO A 118 -43.32 13.85 -12.51
N ILE A 119 -42.94 14.84 -13.33
CA ILE A 119 -42.47 16.15 -12.84
C ILE A 119 -43.64 17.10 -12.62
N ASN A 120 -43.81 17.64 -11.40
CA ASN A 120 -44.86 18.63 -11.11
C ASN A 120 -44.44 20.08 -11.43
N ALA A 121 -43.13 20.34 -11.66
CA ALA A 121 -42.62 21.65 -12.02
C ALA A 121 -42.90 22.00 -13.50
N SER A 122 -43.17 23.29 -13.77
CA SER A 122 -43.07 23.87 -15.12
C SER A 122 -41.97 24.92 -15.08
N LEU A 123 -40.99 24.80 -15.98
CA LEU A 123 -39.81 25.67 -16.02
C LEU A 123 -39.51 26.05 -17.46
N TYR A 124 -39.21 27.32 -17.70
CA TYR A 124 -38.62 27.83 -18.93
C TYR A 124 -37.58 28.88 -18.54
N LEU A 125 -36.31 28.61 -18.87
CA LEU A 125 -35.18 29.51 -18.61
C LEU A 125 -34.24 29.51 -19.82
N CYS A 126 -33.64 30.68 -20.10
CA CYS A 126 -32.66 30.87 -21.16
C CYS A 126 -31.41 31.54 -20.56
N ASP A 127 -30.35 30.76 -20.33
CA ASP A 127 -29.11 31.18 -19.64
C ASP A 127 -27.87 30.72 -20.44
N ASN A 128 -26.67 30.75 -19.84
CA ASN A 128 -25.42 30.22 -20.39
C ASN A 128 -25.13 28.75 -20.04
N LYS A 129 -26.03 28.13 -19.26
CA LYS A 129 -25.99 26.75 -18.78
C LYS A 129 -27.37 26.10 -18.91
N PHE A 130 -27.44 24.78 -18.81
CA PHE A 130 -28.72 24.11 -18.60
C PHE A 130 -29.09 24.07 -17.10
N HIS A 131 -30.39 24.13 -16.80
CA HIS A 131 -30.94 23.98 -15.44
C HIS A 131 -31.48 22.56 -15.26
N THR A 132 -30.76 21.77 -14.46
CA THR A 132 -31.04 20.36 -14.12
C THR A 132 -31.64 20.19 -12.72
N GLU A 133 -31.85 21.28 -12.00
CA GLU A 133 -32.31 21.34 -10.60
C GLU A 133 -33.58 20.48 -10.36
N ALA A 134 -34.61 20.64 -11.20
CA ALA A 134 -35.86 19.87 -11.12
C ALA A 134 -35.75 18.39 -11.57
N LEU A 135 -34.63 17.99 -12.19
CA LEU A 135 -34.32 16.57 -12.44
C LEU A 135 -33.55 15.96 -11.27
N ASN A 136 -32.65 16.72 -10.64
CA ASN A 136 -31.92 16.27 -9.45
C ASN A 136 -32.88 15.99 -8.28
N GLU A 137 -33.97 16.76 -8.12
CA GLU A 137 -35.05 16.47 -7.17
C GLU A 137 -35.67 15.06 -7.38
N LEU A 138 -35.86 14.61 -8.63
CA LEU A 138 -36.34 13.25 -8.91
C LEU A 138 -35.34 12.18 -8.49
N LEU A 139 -34.04 12.47 -8.59
CA LEU A 139 -32.94 11.56 -8.27
C LEU A 139 -32.66 11.48 -6.76
N GLU A 140 -32.95 12.52 -5.99
CA GLU A 140 -32.84 12.51 -4.52
C GLU A 140 -33.87 11.61 -3.83
N SER A 141 -34.93 11.21 -4.53
CA SER A 141 -35.94 10.27 -4.04
C SER A 141 -35.53 8.80 -4.20
N ASP A 142 -34.35 8.48 -3.65
CA ASP A 142 -34.05 7.15 -3.09
C ASP A 142 -34.74 7.01 -1.73
N ASP A 143 -35.17 5.79 -1.37
CA ASP A 143 -35.86 5.56 -0.09
C ASP A 143 -34.95 5.83 1.12
N LYS A 144 -35.35 6.79 1.96
CA LYS A 144 -34.64 7.19 3.18
C LYS A 144 -35.17 6.39 4.36
N PHE A 145 -34.31 5.60 5.00
CA PHE A 145 -34.66 4.80 6.17
C PHE A 145 -34.10 5.45 7.44
N GLY A 146 -34.94 5.63 8.46
CA GLY A 146 -34.54 6.19 9.74
C GLY A 146 -34.00 5.12 10.70
N PHE A 147 -33.02 5.47 11.52
CA PHE A 147 -32.47 4.60 12.56
C PHE A 147 -32.43 5.31 13.91
N ILE A 148 -33.09 4.72 14.92
CA ILE A 148 -33.00 5.16 16.32
C ILE A 148 -32.20 4.11 17.08
N VAL A 149 -30.95 4.42 17.43
CA VAL A 149 -30.08 3.55 18.22
C VAL A 149 -30.16 3.98 19.69
N MET A 150 -30.76 3.16 20.53
CA MET A 150 -30.90 3.39 21.97
C MET A 150 -29.91 2.57 22.79
N ASP A 151 -29.19 3.24 23.69
CA ASP A 151 -28.31 2.61 24.68
C ASP A 151 -28.47 3.27 26.06
N GLY A 152 -28.09 2.57 27.13
CA GLY A 152 -28.19 3.07 28.49
C GLY A 152 -27.38 4.35 28.79
N ASN A 153 -26.52 4.78 27.87
CA ASN A 153 -25.69 5.99 27.95
C ASN A 153 -26.15 7.12 27.00
N GLY A 154 -27.13 6.90 26.12
CA GLY A 154 -27.59 7.89 25.13
C GLY A 154 -28.26 7.31 23.88
N THR A 155 -28.87 8.17 23.06
CA THR A 155 -29.41 7.80 21.73
C THR A 155 -28.64 8.46 20.59
N LEU A 156 -28.61 7.76 19.46
CA LEU A 156 -28.26 8.30 18.15
C LEU A 156 -29.47 8.19 17.21
N PHE A 157 -29.73 9.27 16.47
CA PHE A 157 -30.65 9.34 15.34
C PHE A 157 -29.84 9.42 14.04
N GLY A 158 -30.11 8.52 13.11
CA GLY A 158 -29.47 8.48 11.80
C GLY A 158 -30.47 8.27 10.66
N THR A 159 -29.97 8.45 9.44
CA THR A 159 -30.66 8.14 8.19
C THR A 159 -29.73 7.34 7.28
N LEU A 160 -30.31 6.41 6.53
CA LEU A 160 -29.66 5.69 5.44
C LEU A 160 -30.43 6.02 4.15
N SER A 161 -29.77 6.66 3.19
CA SER A 161 -30.36 7.09 1.92
C SER A 161 -29.62 6.37 0.78
N GLY A 162 -30.12 5.21 0.39
CA GLY A 162 -29.40 4.32 -0.53
C GLY A 162 -28.06 3.87 0.05
N ASN A 163 -26.97 4.51 -0.40
CA ASN A 163 -25.58 4.21 -0.03
C ASN A 163 -24.99 5.26 0.97
N THR A 164 -25.64 6.42 1.19
CA THR A 164 -25.17 7.38 2.20
C THR A 164 -25.78 7.11 3.58
N ARG A 165 -24.91 6.91 4.59
CA ARG A 165 -25.30 6.96 6.02
C ARG A 165 -25.07 8.38 6.54
N GLU A 166 -26.02 8.90 7.30
CA GLU A 166 -25.98 10.22 7.92
C GLU A 166 -26.37 10.12 9.40
N VAL A 167 -25.69 10.87 10.26
CA VAL A 167 -26.02 10.96 11.70
C VAL A 167 -26.64 12.32 11.94
N LEU A 168 -27.97 12.35 12.04
CA LEU A 168 -28.75 13.59 12.21
C LEU A 168 -28.49 14.24 13.57
N HIS A 169 -28.51 13.43 14.64
CA HIS A 169 -28.33 13.92 15.99
C HIS A 169 -27.90 12.80 16.95
N LYS A 170 -27.13 13.14 17.99
CA LYS A 170 -26.77 12.22 19.09
C LYS A 170 -26.76 12.96 20.42
N PHE A 171 -27.34 12.37 21.47
CA PHE A 171 -27.29 12.93 22.82
C PHE A 171 -27.06 11.85 23.88
N THR A 172 -26.26 12.19 24.89
CA THR A 172 -25.93 11.31 26.01
C THR A 172 -26.89 11.53 27.20
N VAL A 173 -27.04 10.49 28.03
CA VAL A 173 -27.85 10.50 29.26
C VAL A 173 -27.17 9.66 30.33
N ASP A 174 -27.05 10.20 31.54
CA ASP A 174 -26.66 9.43 32.73
C ASP A 174 -27.93 8.90 33.43
N LEU A 175 -28.16 7.59 33.34
CA LEU A 175 -29.32 6.91 33.93
C LEU A 175 -28.94 6.25 35.27
N PRO A 176 -29.66 6.54 36.39
CA PRO A 176 -29.38 5.96 37.69
C PRO A 176 -29.29 4.43 37.65
N LYS A 177 -28.14 3.86 38.02
CA LYS A 177 -27.86 2.42 37.91
C LYS A 177 -28.69 1.61 38.91
N LYS A 178 -28.94 0.33 38.60
CA LYS A 178 -29.66 -0.59 39.50
C LYS A 178 -28.76 -0.89 40.70
N HIS A 179 -29.21 -0.54 41.92
CA HIS A 179 -28.44 -0.74 43.15
C HIS A 179 -29.17 -1.68 44.11
N GLY A 180 -28.50 -2.76 44.53
CA GLY A 180 -29.02 -3.71 45.53
C GLY A 180 -28.80 -3.31 47.00
N ARG A 181 -28.33 -2.08 47.26
CA ARG A 181 -28.08 -1.54 48.61
C ARG A 181 -28.90 -0.25 48.77
N GLY A 182 -29.75 -0.19 49.79
CA GLY A 182 -30.64 0.96 50.02
C GLY A 182 -31.65 0.81 51.17
N GLY A 183 -31.87 -0.39 51.70
CA GLY A 183 -32.83 -0.60 52.80
C GLY A 183 -34.23 -0.08 52.47
N GLN A 184 -34.87 0.61 53.42
CA GLN A 184 -36.17 1.26 53.21
C GLN A 184 -36.18 2.26 52.04
N SER A 185 -35.05 2.89 51.72
CA SER A 185 -34.95 3.83 50.60
C SER A 185 -34.85 3.14 49.22
N ALA A 186 -34.70 1.82 49.15
CA ALA A 186 -34.56 1.09 47.88
C ALA A 186 -35.75 1.33 46.92
N LEU A 187 -36.98 1.37 47.44
CA LEU A 187 -38.18 1.66 46.64
C LEU A 187 -38.15 3.08 46.05
N ARG A 188 -37.64 4.07 46.80
CA ARG A 188 -37.48 5.46 46.30
C ARG A 188 -36.45 5.53 45.18
N PHE A 189 -35.31 4.84 45.31
CA PHE A 189 -34.30 4.79 44.25
C PHE A 189 -34.79 4.02 43.01
N ALA A 190 -35.59 2.96 43.19
CA ALA A 190 -36.24 2.26 42.10
C ALA A 190 -37.22 3.18 41.33
N ARG A 191 -38.07 3.94 42.05
CA ARG A 191 -38.98 4.94 41.44
C ARG A 191 -38.21 6.01 40.67
N LEU A 192 -37.19 6.63 41.27
CA LEU A 192 -36.34 7.62 40.59
C LEU A 192 -35.64 7.07 39.33
N ARG A 193 -35.22 5.80 39.34
CA ARG A 193 -34.68 5.12 38.14
C ARG A 193 -35.76 4.93 37.08
N MET A 194 -36.97 4.50 37.43
CA MET A 194 -38.07 4.37 36.46
C MET A 194 -38.46 5.73 35.86
N GLU A 195 -38.58 6.76 36.70
CA GLU A 195 -38.90 8.13 36.30
C GLU A 195 -37.85 8.70 35.33
N LYS A 196 -36.55 8.51 35.62
CA LYS A 196 -35.47 8.93 34.69
C LYS A 196 -35.46 8.12 33.40
N ARG A 197 -35.82 6.83 33.42
CA ARG A 197 -35.99 6.03 32.19
C ARG A 197 -37.17 6.50 31.34
N HIS A 198 -38.34 6.71 31.95
CA HIS A 198 -39.52 7.21 31.26
C HIS A 198 -39.29 8.60 30.63
N ASN A 199 -38.64 9.52 31.36
CA ASN A 199 -38.26 10.83 30.82
C ASN A 199 -37.24 10.75 29.67
N TYR A 200 -36.38 9.72 29.64
CA TYR A 200 -35.44 9.48 28.55
C TYR A 200 -36.14 8.92 27.30
N VAL A 201 -37.03 7.94 27.46
CA VAL A 201 -37.88 7.41 26.36
C VAL A 201 -38.73 8.54 25.77
N ARG A 202 -39.35 9.38 26.62
CA ARG A 202 -40.10 10.56 26.17
C ARG A 202 -39.26 11.53 25.34
N LYS A 203 -38.08 11.95 25.84
CA LYS A 203 -37.18 12.83 25.09
C LYS A 203 -36.74 12.23 23.75
N THR A 204 -36.57 10.90 23.70
CA THR A 204 -36.25 10.18 22.46
C THR A 204 -37.41 10.24 21.47
N ALA A 205 -38.65 10.04 21.92
CA ALA A 205 -39.84 10.15 21.09
C ALA A 205 -40.06 11.59 20.57
N GLU A 206 -39.96 12.60 21.45
CA GLU A 206 -40.08 14.02 21.10
C GLU A 206 -39.07 14.45 20.01
N LEU A 207 -37.83 13.95 20.08
CA LEU A 207 -36.79 14.22 19.08
C LEU A 207 -36.97 13.38 17.81
N ALA A 208 -37.49 12.16 17.90
CA ALA A 208 -37.84 11.37 16.72
C ALA A 208 -38.91 12.09 15.86
N THR A 209 -39.95 12.65 16.49
CA THR A 209 -40.94 13.49 15.80
C THR A 209 -40.29 14.71 15.12
N GLN A 210 -39.33 15.37 15.78
CA GLN A 210 -38.64 16.55 15.23
C GLN A 210 -37.73 16.23 14.02
N PHE A 211 -37.10 15.05 13.99
CA PHE A 211 -36.16 14.67 12.91
C PHE A 211 -36.80 13.85 11.79
N TYR A 212 -37.86 13.07 12.06
CA TYR A 212 -38.47 12.16 11.09
C TYR A 212 -39.83 12.60 10.52
N ILE A 213 -40.41 13.71 10.98
CA ILE A 213 -41.62 14.30 10.37
C ILE A 213 -41.29 15.70 9.84
N ASN A 214 -41.63 15.96 8.58
CA ASN A 214 -41.43 17.28 7.98
C ASN A 214 -42.54 18.25 8.48
N PRO A 215 -42.21 19.38 9.13
CA PRO A 215 -43.21 20.28 9.69
C PRO A 215 -44.10 20.95 8.63
N ALA A 216 -43.65 21.08 7.38
CA ALA A 216 -44.42 21.71 6.31
C ALA A 216 -45.49 20.79 5.71
N THR A 217 -45.21 19.48 5.59
CA THR A 217 -46.15 18.50 5.02
C THR A 217 -46.85 17.64 6.07
N SER A 218 -46.40 17.66 7.33
CA SER A 218 -46.88 16.80 8.42
C SER A 218 -46.77 15.29 8.17
N GLN A 219 -46.00 14.87 7.16
CA GLN A 219 -45.77 13.47 6.81
C GLN A 219 -44.36 13.02 7.25
N PRO A 220 -44.15 11.71 7.51
CA PRO A 220 -42.82 11.17 7.72
C PRO A 220 -41.91 11.44 6.52
N ASN A 221 -40.65 11.82 6.79
CA ASN A 221 -39.62 12.01 5.75
C ASN A 221 -38.88 10.72 5.38
N VAL A 222 -39.17 9.62 6.10
CA VAL A 222 -38.57 8.29 5.91
C VAL A 222 -39.59 7.29 5.37
N SER A 223 -39.13 6.42 4.48
CA SER A 223 -39.89 5.30 3.91
C SER A 223 -40.24 4.26 4.99
N GLY A 224 -39.33 4.04 5.94
CA GLY A 224 -39.49 3.23 7.14
C GLY A 224 -38.43 3.53 8.20
N LEU A 225 -38.60 2.95 9.40
CA LEU A 225 -37.85 3.25 10.61
C LEU A 225 -37.36 1.96 11.28
N ILE A 226 -36.13 1.95 11.78
CA ILE A 226 -35.54 0.84 12.54
C ILE A 226 -35.20 1.30 13.95
N LEU A 227 -35.61 0.51 14.95
CA LEU A 227 -35.32 0.75 16.35
C LEU A 227 -34.25 -0.23 16.83
N ALA A 228 -33.01 0.23 16.99
CA ALA A 228 -31.90 -0.60 17.42
C ALA A 228 -31.56 -0.34 18.90
N GLY A 229 -31.08 -1.35 19.61
CA GLY A 229 -30.51 -1.13 20.95
C GLY A 229 -30.08 -2.40 21.68
N SER A 230 -29.33 -2.20 22.77
CA SER A 230 -28.70 -3.22 23.61
C SER A 230 -29.60 -3.75 24.74
N ALA A 231 -30.81 -3.22 24.88
CA ALA A 231 -31.74 -3.51 25.96
C ALA A 231 -33.18 -3.14 25.58
N ASP A 232 -34.13 -3.48 26.46
CA ASP A 232 -35.59 -3.31 26.31
C ASP A 232 -36.05 -1.87 26.01
N PHE A 233 -35.20 -0.84 26.13
CA PHE A 233 -35.54 0.57 25.89
C PHE A 233 -36.19 0.85 24.53
N LYS A 234 -35.73 0.18 23.48
CA LYS A 234 -36.31 0.24 22.13
C LYS A 234 -37.73 -0.34 22.08
N THR A 235 -38.00 -1.36 22.89
CA THR A 235 -39.30 -2.01 23.05
C THR A 235 -40.22 -1.16 23.92
N GLU A 236 -39.71 -0.60 25.03
CA GLU A 236 -40.39 0.43 25.84
C GLU A 236 -40.79 1.63 24.96
N LEU A 237 -39.93 2.10 24.05
CA LEU A 237 -40.26 3.16 23.08
C LEU A 237 -41.36 2.71 22.10
N SER A 238 -41.16 1.59 21.41
CA SER A 238 -42.08 1.06 20.38
C SER A 238 -43.49 0.76 20.89
N GLN A 239 -43.63 0.43 22.18
CA GLN A 239 -44.90 0.11 22.83
C GLN A 239 -45.51 1.32 23.57
N SER A 240 -44.81 2.46 23.65
CA SER A 240 -45.31 3.62 24.41
C SER A 240 -46.21 4.53 23.58
N ASP A 241 -47.33 4.97 24.18
CA ASP A 241 -48.23 6.00 23.64
C ASP A 241 -47.57 7.38 23.46
N MET A 242 -46.31 7.53 23.88
CA MET A 242 -45.50 8.73 23.70
C MET A 242 -44.85 8.79 22.31
N PHE A 243 -44.78 7.68 21.59
CA PHE A 243 -44.20 7.64 20.24
C PHE A 243 -45.25 8.02 19.20
N ASP A 244 -44.88 8.84 18.21
CA ASP A 244 -45.84 9.35 17.22
C ASP A 244 -46.45 8.19 16.40
N PRO A 245 -47.79 8.01 16.37
CA PRO A 245 -48.42 6.91 15.63
C PRO A 245 -48.06 6.87 14.14
N ARG A 246 -47.71 8.00 13.52
CA ARG A 246 -47.26 8.08 12.11
C ARG A 246 -45.86 7.48 11.91
N LEU A 247 -45.01 7.56 12.92
CA LEU A 247 -43.70 6.89 12.95
C LEU A 247 -43.83 5.45 13.43
N GLN A 248 -44.75 5.15 14.35
CA GLN A 248 -45.01 3.80 14.84
C GLN A 248 -45.49 2.88 13.69
N ALA A 249 -46.40 3.37 12.84
CA ALA A 249 -46.85 2.70 11.61
C ALA A 249 -45.76 2.61 10.52
N LYS A 250 -44.56 3.15 10.75
CA LYS A 250 -43.39 3.07 9.88
C LYS A 250 -42.25 2.24 10.45
N ILE A 251 -42.38 1.65 11.65
CA ILE A 251 -41.37 0.74 12.20
C ILE A 251 -41.33 -0.53 11.35
N LEU A 252 -40.17 -0.81 10.74
CA LEU A 252 -39.92 -2.01 9.94
C LEU A 252 -39.38 -3.16 10.80
N ASN A 253 -38.45 -2.85 11.72
CA ASN A 253 -37.89 -3.85 12.63
C ASN A 253 -37.36 -3.23 13.93
N VAL A 254 -37.21 -4.08 14.94
CA VAL A 254 -36.56 -3.79 16.22
C VAL A 254 -35.34 -4.73 16.37
N VAL A 255 -34.14 -4.17 16.44
CA VAL A 255 -32.87 -4.90 16.30
C VAL A 255 -32.06 -4.90 17.59
N ASP A 256 -31.46 -6.04 17.95
CA ASP A 256 -30.50 -6.16 19.04
C ASP A 256 -29.08 -5.86 18.57
N VAL A 257 -28.46 -4.85 19.18
CA VAL A 257 -27.06 -4.48 18.92
C VAL A 257 -26.24 -4.55 20.20
N SER A 258 -25.01 -5.05 20.09
CA SER A 258 -24.10 -5.27 21.22
C SER A 258 -23.50 -3.97 21.75
N TYR A 259 -23.53 -2.90 20.94
CA TYR A 259 -22.93 -1.60 21.23
C TYR A 259 -23.92 -0.46 20.95
N GLY A 260 -23.76 0.66 21.66
CA GLY A 260 -24.49 1.89 21.41
C GLY A 260 -23.81 2.81 20.39
N GLY A 261 -24.45 3.95 20.10
CA GLY A 261 -23.89 5.03 19.29
C GLY A 261 -23.56 4.63 17.84
N GLU A 262 -22.49 5.19 17.29
CA GLU A 262 -22.11 5.03 15.88
C GLU A 262 -21.69 3.59 15.52
N ASN A 263 -21.08 2.86 16.46
CA ASN A 263 -20.78 1.44 16.26
C ASN A 263 -22.06 0.59 16.26
N GLY A 264 -22.98 0.89 17.17
CA GLY A 264 -24.33 0.31 17.19
C GLY A 264 -25.13 0.62 15.92
N PHE A 265 -24.98 1.82 15.35
CA PHE A 265 -25.62 2.21 14.09
C PHE A 265 -25.13 1.34 12.92
N ASN A 266 -23.82 1.11 12.81
CA ASN A 266 -23.26 0.22 11.78
C ASN A 266 -23.73 -1.23 11.95
N GLN A 267 -23.70 -1.75 13.18
CA GLN A 267 -24.22 -3.10 13.49
C GLN A 267 -25.73 -3.21 13.19
N ALA A 268 -26.50 -2.15 13.45
CA ALA A 268 -27.92 -2.09 13.13
C ALA A 268 -28.18 -2.10 11.61
N ILE A 269 -27.39 -1.38 10.81
CA ILE A 269 -27.49 -1.39 9.34
C ILE A 269 -27.25 -2.81 8.82
N GLU A 270 -26.20 -3.49 9.30
CA GLU A 270 -25.82 -4.83 8.85
C GLU A 270 -26.85 -5.89 9.27
N LEU A 271 -27.33 -5.88 10.53
CA LEU A 271 -28.39 -6.79 10.99
C LEU A 271 -29.76 -6.49 10.39
N SER A 272 -30.00 -5.27 9.90
CA SER A 272 -31.23 -4.91 9.18
C SER A 272 -31.17 -5.20 7.68
N ALA A 273 -30.03 -5.67 7.16
CA ALA A 273 -29.80 -5.75 5.71
C ALA A 273 -30.85 -6.58 4.96
N GLU A 274 -31.31 -7.70 5.55
CA GLU A 274 -32.34 -8.56 4.94
C GLU A 274 -33.70 -7.86 4.77
N ILE A 275 -34.05 -6.96 5.70
CA ILE A 275 -35.32 -6.20 5.72
C ILE A 275 -35.18 -4.91 4.91
N LEU A 276 -33.96 -4.38 4.82
CA LEU A 276 -33.53 -3.33 3.91
C LEU A 276 -33.11 -3.90 2.54
N SER A 277 -33.66 -5.04 2.13
CA SER A 277 -33.37 -5.69 0.84
C SER A 277 -33.69 -4.83 -0.38
N ASN A 278 -34.57 -3.83 -0.23
CA ASN A 278 -34.91 -2.85 -1.25
C ASN A 278 -33.93 -1.65 -1.28
N VAL A 279 -32.95 -1.60 -0.38
CA VAL A 279 -31.88 -0.58 -0.40
C VAL A 279 -30.77 -1.03 -1.33
N LYS A 280 -30.55 -0.25 -2.39
CA LYS A 280 -29.55 -0.48 -3.44
C LYS A 280 -28.16 -0.85 -2.92
N PHE A 281 -27.70 -0.24 -1.82
CA PHE A 281 -26.42 -0.55 -1.19
C PHE A 281 -26.28 -2.00 -0.69
N ILE A 282 -27.36 -2.59 -0.20
CA ILE A 282 -27.35 -3.98 0.30
C ILE A 282 -27.48 -4.96 -0.86
N GLN A 283 -28.24 -4.61 -1.90
CA GLN A 283 -28.26 -5.34 -3.17
C GLN A 283 -26.85 -5.37 -3.80
N GLU A 284 -26.18 -4.21 -3.86
CA GLU A 284 -24.80 -4.00 -4.29
C GLU A 284 -23.80 -4.82 -3.47
N LYS A 285 -23.81 -4.71 -2.13
CA LYS A 285 -22.93 -5.50 -1.24
C LYS A 285 -23.16 -7.02 -1.42
N ARG A 286 -24.42 -7.46 -1.54
CA ARG A 286 -24.78 -8.87 -1.73
C ARG A 286 -24.39 -9.42 -3.09
N LEU A 287 -24.51 -8.61 -4.16
CA LEU A 287 -24.11 -8.97 -5.51
C LEU A 287 -22.58 -9.15 -5.62
N ILE A 288 -21.82 -8.18 -5.12
CA ILE A 288 -20.35 -8.28 -5.09
C ILE A 288 -19.89 -9.39 -4.12
N GLY A 289 -20.61 -9.59 -3.02
CA GLY A 289 -20.40 -10.72 -2.10
C GLY A 289 -20.52 -12.08 -2.80
N LYS A 290 -21.59 -12.31 -3.58
CA LYS A 290 -21.74 -13.52 -4.42
C LYS A 290 -20.59 -13.68 -5.41
N TYR A 291 -20.19 -12.59 -6.08
CA TYR A 291 -19.11 -12.60 -7.06
C TYR A 291 -17.76 -12.99 -6.41
N PHE A 292 -17.45 -12.46 -5.24
CA PHE A 292 -16.27 -12.88 -4.46
C PHE A 292 -16.43 -14.28 -3.85
N GLU A 293 -17.64 -14.76 -3.60
CA GLU A 293 -17.90 -16.14 -3.14
C GLU A 293 -17.59 -17.17 -4.24
N GLU A 294 -18.03 -16.96 -5.48
CA GLU A 294 -17.70 -17.81 -6.64
C GLU A 294 -16.17 -17.82 -6.92
N ILE A 295 -15.48 -16.70 -6.70
CA ILE A 295 -14.01 -16.63 -6.73
C ILE A 295 -13.40 -17.42 -5.56
N SER A 296 -13.90 -17.25 -4.33
CA SER A 296 -13.35 -17.89 -3.12
C SER A 296 -13.59 -19.41 -3.07
N GLN A 297 -14.50 -19.92 -3.89
CA GLN A 297 -14.83 -21.34 -4.01
C GLN A 297 -14.20 -22.01 -5.25
N ASP A 298 -13.38 -21.29 -6.02
CA ASP A 298 -12.72 -21.77 -7.25
C ASP A 298 -13.69 -22.42 -8.27
N THR A 299 -14.94 -21.95 -8.35
CA THR A 299 -16.00 -22.60 -9.17
C THR A 299 -15.81 -22.41 -10.67
N GLY A 300 -14.95 -21.46 -11.07
CA GLY A 300 -14.77 -21.03 -12.46
C GLY A 300 -16.01 -20.37 -13.08
N LYS A 301 -17.00 -19.96 -12.29
CA LYS A 301 -18.22 -19.28 -12.76
C LYS A 301 -18.14 -17.75 -12.69
N TYR A 302 -16.96 -17.18 -12.88
CA TYR A 302 -16.76 -15.74 -12.84
C TYR A 302 -15.88 -15.28 -14.00
N VAL A 303 -16.04 -14.03 -14.40
CA VAL A 303 -15.20 -13.35 -15.38
C VAL A 303 -14.84 -11.95 -14.86
N PHE A 304 -13.64 -11.49 -15.20
CA PHE A 304 -13.11 -10.16 -14.91
C PHE A 304 -12.34 -9.64 -16.11
N GLY A 305 -12.14 -8.33 -16.20
CA GLY A 305 -11.42 -7.72 -17.33
C GLY A 305 -12.30 -7.58 -18.58
N VAL A 306 -11.91 -6.66 -19.46
CA VAL A 306 -12.78 -6.17 -20.54
C VAL A 306 -13.01 -7.23 -21.61
N ASP A 307 -11.94 -7.77 -22.17
CA ASP A 307 -11.98 -8.63 -23.34
C ASP A 307 -12.56 -10.01 -23.00
N ASP A 308 -12.20 -10.58 -21.86
CA ASP A 308 -12.77 -11.85 -21.38
C ASP A 308 -14.27 -11.70 -21.03
N THR A 309 -14.68 -10.58 -20.43
CA THR A 309 -16.12 -10.32 -20.18
C THR A 309 -16.89 -10.18 -21.49
N LEU A 310 -16.29 -9.60 -22.54
CA LEU A 310 -16.89 -9.52 -23.87
C LEU A 310 -16.96 -10.88 -24.57
N LYS A 311 -15.87 -11.67 -24.58
CA LYS A 311 -15.86 -13.07 -25.06
C LYS A 311 -16.99 -13.87 -24.40
N ALA A 312 -17.11 -13.82 -23.07
CA ALA A 312 -18.14 -14.51 -22.31
C ALA A 312 -19.57 -13.99 -22.58
N LEU A 313 -19.73 -12.70 -22.88
CA LEU A 313 -21.00 -12.09 -23.23
C LEU A 313 -21.46 -12.49 -24.64
N GLU A 314 -20.56 -12.52 -25.62
CA GLU A 314 -20.84 -12.98 -26.99
C GLU A 314 -21.22 -14.46 -27.04
N MET A 315 -20.60 -15.29 -26.18
CA MET A 315 -20.98 -16.69 -25.96
C MET A 315 -22.29 -16.87 -25.15
N GLY A 316 -22.90 -15.79 -24.66
CA GLY A 316 -24.12 -15.86 -23.83
C GLY A 316 -23.93 -16.57 -22.48
N ALA A 317 -22.69 -16.73 -22.03
CA ALA A 317 -22.35 -17.45 -20.79
C ALA A 317 -22.66 -16.65 -19.52
N VAL A 318 -22.70 -15.31 -19.62
CA VAL A 318 -22.97 -14.40 -18.50
C VAL A 318 -24.42 -14.52 -18.02
N GLU A 319 -24.60 -14.69 -16.70
CA GLU A 319 -25.88 -14.53 -16.02
C GLU A 319 -26.09 -13.06 -15.63
N THR A 320 -25.19 -12.53 -14.79
CA THR A 320 -25.20 -11.15 -14.33
C THR A 320 -23.90 -10.45 -14.68
N LEU A 321 -24.01 -9.36 -15.45
CA LEU A 321 -22.92 -8.47 -15.85
C LEU A 321 -22.80 -7.33 -14.83
N ILE A 322 -21.68 -7.26 -14.13
CA ILE A 322 -21.42 -6.32 -13.04
C ILE A 322 -20.46 -5.25 -13.55
N VAL A 323 -20.89 -3.99 -13.60
CA VAL A 323 -20.08 -2.91 -14.19
C VAL A 323 -20.08 -1.66 -13.32
N TRP A 324 -18.90 -1.06 -13.13
CA TRP A 324 -18.75 0.16 -12.34
C TRP A 324 -19.35 1.40 -13.04
N GLU A 325 -20.12 2.20 -12.31
CA GLU A 325 -20.83 3.38 -12.84
C GLU A 325 -19.94 4.48 -13.46
N ASN A 326 -18.62 4.47 -13.20
CA ASN A 326 -17.63 5.40 -13.76
C ASN A 326 -16.53 4.67 -14.57
N LEU A 327 -16.85 3.56 -15.23
CA LEU A 327 -15.92 2.85 -16.12
C LEU A 327 -15.50 3.71 -17.32
N ASP A 328 -14.22 4.08 -17.37
CA ASP A 328 -13.65 5.08 -18.31
C ASP A 328 -13.16 4.49 -19.66
N ILE A 329 -13.83 3.44 -20.14
CA ILE A 329 -13.52 2.76 -21.42
C ILE A 329 -14.47 3.24 -22.54
N ASN A 330 -13.89 3.59 -23.68
CA ASN A 330 -14.60 3.88 -24.92
C ASN A 330 -14.55 2.68 -25.88
N ARG A 331 -15.69 2.34 -26.49
CA ARG A 331 -15.78 1.46 -27.64
C ARG A 331 -15.66 2.29 -28.92
N TYR A 332 -14.77 1.86 -29.79
CA TYR A 332 -14.55 2.39 -31.12
C TYR A 332 -15.03 1.42 -32.17
N VAL A 333 -15.84 1.91 -33.10
CA VAL A 333 -16.15 1.23 -34.36
C VAL A 333 -15.26 1.87 -35.42
N LEU A 334 -14.16 1.20 -35.76
CA LEU A 334 -13.20 1.65 -36.76
C LEU A 334 -13.48 0.97 -38.09
N LYS A 335 -13.39 1.70 -39.20
CA LYS A 335 -13.54 1.15 -40.54
C LYS A 335 -12.24 1.29 -41.33
N HIS A 336 -11.76 0.20 -41.94
CA HIS A 336 -10.62 0.26 -42.85
C HIS A 336 -11.09 0.81 -44.21
N GLY A 337 -10.54 1.96 -44.61
CA GLY A 337 -11.01 2.72 -45.77
C GLY A 337 -10.90 2.02 -47.13
N THR A 338 -10.11 0.94 -47.23
CA THR A 338 -9.86 0.22 -48.50
C THR A 338 -10.53 -1.15 -48.57
N THR A 339 -10.63 -1.90 -47.46
CA THR A 339 -11.31 -3.22 -47.43
C THR A 339 -12.76 -3.14 -46.96
N GLY A 340 -13.14 -2.06 -46.27
CA GLY A 340 -14.48 -1.87 -45.73
C GLY A 340 -14.76 -2.65 -44.44
N GLU A 341 -13.80 -3.43 -43.95
CA GLU A 341 -13.88 -4.19 -42.70
C GLU A 341 -14.06 -3.28 -41.49
N ILE A 342 -14.82 -3.78 -40.50
CA ILE A 342 -15.20 -3.06 -39.29
C ILE A 342 -14.47 -3.70 -38.11
N ILE A 343 -13.50 -2.98 -37.56
CA ILE A 343 -12.69 -3.40 -36.42
C ILE A 343 -13.23 -2.69 -35.18
N VAL A 344 -13.70 -3.47 -34.20
CA VAL A 344 -14.08 -2.94 -32.89
C VAL A 344 -12.85 -2.90 -31.99
N LYS A 345 -12.58 -1.75 -31.36
CA LYS A 345 -11.52 -1.63 -30.33
C LYS A 345 -12.07 -1.02 -29.06
N HIS A 346 -11.59 -1.49 -27.91
CA HIS A 346 -11.88 -0.92 -26.60
C HIS A 346 -10.63 -0.21 -26.10
N LEU A 347 -10.74 1.08 -25.76
CA LEU A 347 -9.61 1.93 -25.38
C LEU A 347 -9.93 2.74 -24.12
N ASN A 348 -8.98 2.81 -23.19
CA ASN A 348 -8.98 3.74 -22.06
C ASN A 348 -8.67 5.18 -22.53
N LYS A 349 -9.05 6.18 -21.73
CA LYS A 349 -8.74 7.60 -21.98
C LYS A 349 -7.26 7.89 -22.26
N ASP A 350 -6.35 7.18 -21.60
CA ASP A 350 -4.90 7.38 -21.81
C ASP A 350 -4.43 6.83 -23.16
N GLN A 351 -5.04 5.73 -23.64
CA GLN A 351 -4.80 5.14 -24.96
C GLN A 351 -5.47 5.94 -26.09
N ASP A 352 -6.57 6.64 -25.79
CA ASP A 352 -7.31 7.51 -26.71
C ASP A 352 -6.43 8.60 -27.33
N ASN A 353 -5.40 9.06 -26.61
CA ASN A 353 -4.42 10.04 -27.09
C ASN A 353 -3.36 9.46 -28.03
N VAL A 354 -3.23 8.14 -28.15
CA VAL A 354 -2.12 7.48 -28.86
C VAL A 354 -2.54 7.12 -30.29
N GLN A 355 -2.10 7.93 -31.25
CA GLN A 355 -2.43 7.81 -32.68
C GLN A 355 -2.10 6.45 -33.32
N SER A 356 -1.26 5.61 -32.70
CA SER A 356 -0.96 4.26 -33.20
C SER A 356 -2.18 3.32 -33.18
N HIS A 357 -3.11 3.47 -32.23
CA HIS A 357 -4.29 2.60 -32.15
C HIS A 357 -5.30 2.85 -33.29
N PHE A 358 -5.24 4.02 -33.94
CA PHE A 358 -6.08 4.42 -35.07
C PHE A 358 -5.44 4.12 -36.44
N ARG A 359 -4.32 3.37 -36.48
CA ARG A 359 -3.74 2.85 -37.71
C ARG A 359 -3.83 1.34 -37.78
N ASP A 360 -3.92 0.83 -38.99
CA ASP A 360 -3.92 -0.60 -39.26
C ASP A 360 -2.49 -1.18 -39.11
N PRO A 361 -2.26 -2.22 -38.30
CA PRO A 361 -0.93 -2.80 -38.12
C PRO A 361 -0.38 -3.47 -39.38
N ALA A 362 -1.23 -3.95 -40.29
CA ALA A 362 -0.81 -4.57 -41.55
C ALA A 362 -0.62 -3.52 -42.65
N THR A 363 -1.62 -2.67 -42.89
CA THR A 363 -1.62 -1.74 -44.03
C THR A 363 -0.93 -0.41 -43.74
N ALA A 364 -0.74 -0.04 -42.47
CA ALA A 364 -0.37 1.31 -42.02
C ALA A 364 -1.31 2.45 -42.49
N ALA A 365 -2.49 2.08 -43.02
CA ALA A 365 -3.55 3.01 -43.38
C ALA A 365 -4.22 3.56 -42.11
N GLU A 366 -4.82 4.74 -42.22
CA GLU A 366 -5.59 5.35 -41.14
C GLU A 366 -7.00 4.75 -41.12
N LEU A 367 -7.40 4.26 -39.95
CA LEU A 367 -8.71 3.66 -39.73
C LEU A 367 -9.71 4.78 -39.42
N GLU A 368 -10.77 4.87 -40.21
CA GLU A 368 -11.79 5.91 -40.02
C GLU A 368 -12.61 5.60 -38.76
N VAL A 369 -12.67 6.55 -37.82
CA VAL A 369 -13.52 6.43 -36.63
C VAL A 369 -14.97 6.64 -37.04
N GLN A 370 -15.69 5.54 -37.21
CA GLN A 370 -17.09 5.57 -37.64
C GLN A 370 -18.01 5.92 -36.47
N GLU A 371 -17.79 5.29 -35.30
CA GLU A 371 -18.48 5.64 -34.06
C GLU A 371 -17.52 5.58 -32.85
N LYS A 372 -17.71 6.54 -31.91
CA LYS A 372 -17.08 6.59 -30.58
C LYS A 372 -18.20 6.57 -29.54
N MET A 373 -18.35 5.47 -28.80
CA MET A 373 -19.41 5.28 -27.81
C MET A 373 -18.81 4.79 -26.48
N PRO A 374 -19.14 5.38 -25.32
CA PRO A 374 -18.69 4.84 -24.03
C PRO A 374 -19.20 3.41 -23.83
N LEU A 375 -18.32 2.47 -23.46
CA LEU A 375 -18.65 1.05 -23.38
C LEU A 375 -19.82 0.78 -22.41
N LEU A 376 -19.87 1.55 -21.32
CA LEU A 376 -20.94 1.51 -20.31
C LEU A 376 -22.33 1.89 -20.85
N GLU A 377 -22.38 2.73 -21.89
CA GLU A 377 -23.62 3.13 -22.58
C GLU A 377 -24.02 2.10 -23.65
N TRP A 378 -23.04 1.49 -24.31
CA TRP A 378 -23.28 0.36 -25.19
C TRP A 378 -23.91 -0.82 -24.45
N PHE A 379 -23.34 -1.24 -23.30
CA PHE A 379 -23.94 -2.26 -22.45
C PHE A 379 -25.38 -1.90 -22.07
N ALA A 380 -25.63 -0.66 -21.63
CA ALA A 380 -26.95 -0.19 -21.24
C ALA A 380 -28.00 -0.17 -22.37
N ASN A 381 -27.59 -0.32 -23.63
CA ASN A 381 -28.47 -0.42 -24.79
C ASN A 381 -28.61 -1.86 -25.30
N GLU A 382 -27.55 -2.68 -25.25
CA GLU A 382 -27.53 -4.00 -25.88
C GLU A 382 -27.59 -5.21 -24.94
N TYR A 383 -27.48 -5.07 -23.61
CA TYR A 383 -27.53 -6.21 -22.66
C TYR A 383 -28.72 -7.18 -22.88
N LYS A 384 -29.89 -6.64 -23.25
CA LYS A 384 -31.10 -7.43 -23.55
C LYS A 384 -30.95 -8.38 -24.76
N ARG A 385 -29.99 -8.14 -25.66
CA ARG A 385 -29.67 -9.04 -26.79
C ARG A 385 -28.93 -10.30 -26.34
N PHE A 386 -28.06 -10.16 -25.34
CA PHE A 386 -27.24 -11.25 -24.78
C PHE A 386 -27.96 -12.02 -23.65
N GLY A 387 -29.07 -11.49 -23.15
CA GLY A 387 -29.92 -12.15 -22.15
C GLY A 387 -29.34 -12.17 -20.73
N CYS A 388 -28.32 -11.36 -20.45
CA CYS A 388 -27.77 -11.14 -19.12
C CYS A 388 -28.53 -10.04 -18.36
N THR A 389 -28.46 -10.04 -17.02
CA THR A 389 -28.87 -8.91 -16.19
C THR A 389 -27.69 -7.93 -16.05
N LEU A 390 -27.88 -6.67 -16.40
CA LEU A 390 -26.87 -5.62 -16.22
C LEU A 390 -27.08 -4.91 -14.88
N GLU A 391 -26.08 -4.94 -14.01
CA GLU A 391 -26.11 -4.27 -12.71
C GLU A 391 -24.96 -3.27 -12.57
N PHE A 392 -25.30 -2.05 -12.13
CA PHE A 392 -24.33 -0.96 -11.94
C PHE A 392 -23.90 -0.86 -10.47
N VAL A 393 -22.59 -1.01 -10.23
CA VAL A 393 -21.99 -0.93 -8.88
C VAL A 393 -21.19 0.36 -8.70
N THR A 394 -20.96 0.75 -7.45
CA THR A 394 -20.19 1.94 -7.05
C THR A 394 -18.90 1.56 -6.31
N ASN A 395 -18.04 2.55 -6.04
CA ASN A 395 -16.80 2.37 -5.29
C ASN A 395 -16.90 2.77 -3.80
N LYS A 396 -18.13 2.94 -3.28
CA LYS A 396 -18.40 3.45 -1.92
C LYS A 396 -18.38 2.37 -0.84
N SER A 397 -18.76 1.14 -1.18
CA SER A 397 -18.58 -0.05 -0.33
C SER A 397 -17.11 -0.46 -0.31
N GLN A 398 -16.68 -1.20 0.72
CA GLN A 398 -15.31 -1.73 0.78
C GLN A 398 -15.11 -2.77 -0.34
N GLU A 399 -16.12 -3.60 -0.55
CA GLU A 399 -16.23 -4.62 -1.56
C GLU A 399 -16.25 -4.02 -2.97
N GLY A 400 -16.99 -2.92 -3.18
CA GLY A 400 -16.99 -2.16 -4.44
C GLY A 400 -15.65 -1.48 -4.72
N SER A 401 -14.98 -0.97 -3.68
CA SER A 401 -13.61 -0.43 -3.82
C SER A 401 -12.61 -1.52 -4.24
N GLN A 402 -12.74 -2.74 -3.70
CA GLN A 402 -11.97 -3.91 -4.12
C GLN A 402 -12.30 -4.35 -5.55
N PHE A 403 -13.57 -4.39 -5.94
CA PHE A 403 -14.00 -4.71 -7.31
C PHE A 403 -13.43 -3.73 -8.34
N CYS A 404 -13.54 -2.43 -8.07
CA CYS A 404 -13.04 -1.38 -8.96
C CYS A 404 -11.50 -1.39 -9.09
N ARG A 405 -10.77 -1.61 -7.98
CA ARG A 405 -9.30 -1.53 -7.96
C ARG A 405 -8.59 -2.83 -8.30
N GLY A 406 -9.15 -3.97 -7.93
CA GLY A 406 -8.54 -5.30 -8.15
C GLY A 406 -8.95 -5.97 -9.46
N PHE A 407 -10.19 -5.74 -9.92
CA PHE A 407 -10.78 -6.44 -11.07
C PHE A 407 -11.10 -5.50 -12.24
N GLY A 408 -10.57 -4.28 -12.24
CA GLY A 408 -10.74 -3.29 -13.32
C GLY A 408 -12.15 -2.67 -13.42
N GLY A 409 -13.05 -2.94 -12.47
CA GLY A 409 -14.41 -2.39 -12.47
C GLY A 409 -15.37 -2.99 -13.50
N ILE A 410 -15.01 -4.12 -14.13
CA ILE A 410 -15.89 -4.91 -14.98
C ILE A 410 -15.68 -6.41 -14.72
N GLY A 411 -16.79 -7.13 -14.63
CA GLY A 411 -16.81 -8.58 -14.52
C GLY A 411 -18.22 -9.13 -14.60
N GLY A 412 -18.37 -10.43 -14.36
CA GLY A 412 -19.67 -11.08 -14.40
C GLY A 412 -19.69 -12.42 -13.70
N ILE A 413 -20.90 -12.83 -13.33
CA ILE A 413 -21.19 -14.19 -12.85
C ILE A 413 -21.67 -15.00 -14.07
N LEU A 414 -21.07 -16.17 -14.28
CA LEU A 414 -21.34 -17.06 -15.41
C LEU A 414 -22.34 -18.16 -15.02
N ARG A 415 -23.24 -18.49 -15.95
CA ARG A 415 -24.25 -19.56 -15.78
C ARG A 415 -23.63 -20.95 -15.64
N TYR A 416 -22.48 -21.13 -16.28
CA TYR A 416 -21.70 -22.36 -16.33
C TYR A 416 -20.21 -22.01 -16.35
N GLN A 417 -19.36 -22.94 -15.90
CA GLN A 417 -17.91 -22.77 -15.95
C GLN A 417 -17.44 -22.69 -17.40
N LEU A 418 -16.58 -21.72 -17.72
CA LEU A 418 -16.06 -21.50 -19.07
C LEU A 418 -14.54 -21.45 -19.03
N ASP A 419 -13.87 -22.39 -19.71
CA ASP A 419 -12.40 -22.44 -19.73
C ASP A 419 -11.85 -21.46 -20.77
N MET A 420 -11.65 -20.22 -20.34
CA MET A 420 -11.09 -19.11 -21.14
C MET A 420 -9.85 -19.51 -21.94
N ARG A 421 -8.99 -20.39 -21.40
CA ARG A 421 -7.69 -20.75 -22.00
C ARG A 421 -7.85 -21.48 -23.33
N SER A 422 -8.83 -22.37 -23.41
CA SER A 422 -9.17 -23.11 -24.63
C SER A 422 -9.52 -22.21 -25.82
N PHE A 423 -10.01 -20.99 -25.58
CA PHE A 423 -10.40 -20.06 -26.65
C PHE A 423 -9.23 -19.25 -27.22
N ASP A 424 -8.12 -19.14 -26.48
CA ASP A 424 -6.88 -18.58 -27.03
C ASP A 424 -6.08 -19.64 -27.80
N GLU A 425 -6.22 -20.93 -27.45
CA GLU A 425 -5.64 -22.06 -28.19
C GLU A 425 -6.39 -22.36 -29.51
N LEU A 426 -7.72 -22.26 -29.54
CA LEU A 426 -8.56 -22.46 -30.75
C LEU A 426 -8.33 -21.43 -31.89
N SER A 427 -7.43 -20.46 -31.71
CA SER A 427 -6.96 -19.57 -32.78
C SER A 427 -5.76 -20.11 -33.58
N ASP A 428 -5.09 -21.20 -33.15
CA ASP A 428 -3.81 -21.67 -33.73
C ASP A 428 -3.66 -23.22 -33.71
N ASP A 429 -4.60 -23.94 -34.34
CA ASP A 429 -4.60 -25.42 -34.41
C ASP A 429 -3.47 -25.96 -35.34
N GLY A 430 -2.28 -26.24 -34.77
CA GLY A 430 -1.05 -26.56 -35.52
C GLY A 430 -0.13 -27.66 -34.95
N GLU A 431 -0.56 -28.93 -35.06
CA GLU A 431 0.21 -30.18 -34.80
C GLU A 431 0.63 -30.55 -33.35
N THR A 432 0.84 -31.87 -33.15
CA THR A 432 1.03 -32.54 -31.85
C THR A 432 2.41 -33.19 -31.72
N LYS A 433 2.95 -33.31 -30.48
CA LYS A 433 3.79 -34.47 -30.08
C LYS A 433 3.81 -34.73 -28.58
N GLN A 434 4.34 -35.89 -28.20
CA GLN A 434 4.00 -36.61 -26.96
C GLN A 434 5.19 -36.78 -25.99
N GLN A 435 4.88 -36.80 -24.69
CA GLN A 435 5.44 -37.64 -23.60
C GLN A 435 6.94 -38.06 -23.59
N GLN A 436 7.62 -37.92 -22.43
CA GLN A 436 7.92 -39.06 -21.52
C GLN A 436 8.68 -38.72 -20.20
N HIS A 437 8.03 -39.07 -19.09
CA HIS A 437 8.48 -39.54 -17.75
C HIS A 437 9.91 -39.41 -17.15
N SER A 438 9.92 -39.15 -15.83
CA SER A 438 10.80 -39.72 -14.75
C SER A 438 12.25 -39.19 -14.57
N PHE A 439 12.93 -39.26 -13.40
CA PHE A 439 12.58 -39.69 -12.02
C PHE A 439 13.44 -38.99 -10.91
N LEU A 440 13.26 -39.37 -9.64
CA LEU A 440 13.64 -38.70 -8.37
C LEU A 440 15.14 -38.47 -7.99
N LEU A 441 15.40 -37.32 -7.31
CA LEU A 441 16.23 -37.10 -6.08
C LEU A 441 17.78 -37.35 -6.11
N PRO A 442 18.62 -36.94 -5.10
CA PRO A 442 18.31 -36.64 -3.69
C PRO A 442 19.01 -35.46 -2.95
N PHE A 443 18.71 -35.42 -1.65
CA PHE A 443 19.00 -34.47 -0.56
C PHE A 443 20.42 -34.56 0.03
N ARG A 444 21.08 -33.44 0.39
CA ARG A 444 22.18 -33.46 1.38
C ARG A 444 22.48 -32.13 2.13
N GLN A 445 22.16 -32.13 3.43
CA GLN A 445 22.93 -31.59 4.58
C GLN A 445 23.21 -30.06 4.70
N GLN A 446 22.79 -29.48 5.84
CA GLN A 446 23.06 -28.10 6.28
C GLN A 446 24.33 -27.99 7.14
N VAL A 447 24.94 -26.80 7.18
CA VAL A 447 25.87 -26.32 8.22
C VAL A 447 25.47 -24.89 8.60
N THR A 448 25.67 -24.50 9.86
CA THR A 448 25.18 -23.24 10.44
C THR A 448 26.02 -22.01 10.06
N MET A 449 25.39 -21.03 9.41
CA MET A 449 25.90 -19.66 9.20
C MET A 449 24.74 -18.66 9.37
N ALA A 450 24.73 -17.90 10.46
CA ALA A 450 23.65 -16.97 10.79
C ALA A 450 24.06 -15.50 10.58
N ASP A 451 25.09 -15.03 11.30
CA ASP A 451 25.41 -13.59 11.40
C ASP A 451 26.04 -13.01 10.12
N GLY A 452 26.67 -13.84 9.29
CA GLY A 452 27.26 -13.42 8.01
C GLY A 452 26.24 -13.07 6.91
N GLN A 453 24.95 -13.30 7.13
CA GLN A 453 23.93 -13.09 6.09
C GLN A 453 23.43 -11.63 5.96
N GLU A 454 23.75 -10.74 6.89
CA GLU A 454 23.23 -9.36 6.88
C GLU A 454 24.16 -8.39 6.15
N SER A 455 25.49 -8.57 6.29
CA SER A 455 26.52 -7.85 5.52
C SER A 455 26.49 -8.22 4.04
N ASP A 456 26.44 -9.51 3.70
CA ASP A 456 26.34 -10.00 2.31
C ASP A 456 25.14 -9.37 1.57
N LYS A 457 23.97 -9.32 2.20
CA LYS A 457 22.76 -8.66 1.64
C LYS A 457 22.97 -7.17 1.41
N ASN A 458 23.66 -6.46 2.31
CA ASN A 458 23.97 -5.04 2.12
C ASN A 458 24.91 -4.80 0.93
N ILE A 459 25.87 -5.71 0.69
CA ILE A 459 26.76 -5.67 -0.48
C ILE A 459 25.98 -5.96 -1.77
N GLU A 460 25.07 -6.95 -1.77
CA GLU A 460 24.21 -7.27 -2.92
C GLU A 460 23.23 -6.13 -3.25
N ILE A 461 22.63 -5.51 -2.22
CA ILE A 461 21.81 -4.29 -2.34
C ILE A 461 22.63 -3.14 -2.92
N TRP A 462 23.90 -2.98 -2.54
CA TRP A 462 24.80 -1.97 -3.13
C TRP A 462 25.11 -2.27 -4.60
N LYS A 463 25.44 -3.53 -4.94
CA LYS A 463 25.69 -3.95 -6.33
C LYS A 463 24.47 -3.68 -7.21
N ILE A 464 23.27 -4.05 -6.77
CA ILE A 464 22.02 -3.82 -7.51
C ILE A 464 21.71 -2.32 -7.63
N LYS A 465 21.89 -1.52 -6.57
CA LYS A 465 21.74 -0.05 -6.65
C LYS A 465 22.72 0.61 -7.63
N LYS A 466 23.97 0.13 -7.69
CA LYS A 466 24.95 0.60 -8.67
C LYS A 466 24.57 0.14 -10.09
N LEU A 467 24.10 -1.09 -10.25
CA LEU A 467 23.69 -1.68 -11.52
C LEU A 467 22.49 -0.95 -12.12
N ILE A 468 21.44 -0.69 -11.32
CA ILE A 468 20.28 0.11 -11.72
C ILE A 468 20.72 1.48 -12.25
N LYS A 469 21.60 2.18 -11.52
CA LYS A 469 22.12 3.48 -11.97
C LYS A 469 22.90 3.39 -13.29
N ALA A 470 23.63 2.30 -13.53
CA ALA A 470 24.32 2.07 -14.80
C ALA A 470 23.33 1.80 -15.95
N LEU A 471 22.32 0.95 -15.70
CA LEU A 471 21.25 0.61 -16.65
C LEU A 471 20.37 1.84 -17.00
N GLU A 472 20.13 2.74 -16.05
CA GLU A 472 19.41 4.02 -16.24
C GLU A 472 20.24 5.04 -17.04
N SER A 473 21.56 5.00 -16.94
CA SER A 473 22.46 5.83 -17.76
C SER A 473 22.64 5.31 -19.19
N ALA A 474 22.41 4.01 -19.41
CA ALA A 474 22.50 3.38 -20.71
C ALA A 474 21.30 3.72 -21.60
N ARG A 475 21.56 4.27 -22.80
CA ARG A 475 20.55 4.53 -23.83
C ARG A 475 20.94 3.85 -25.14
N GLY A 476 19.94 3.26 -25.81
CA GLY A 476 20.08 2.64 -27.12
C GLY A 476 19.66 3.56 -28.26
N ASN A 477 20.21 3.31 -29.45
CA ASN A 477 19.78 3.98 -30.69
C ASN A 477 18.54 3.26 -31.25
N GLY A 478 17.36 3.80 -30.96
CA GLY A 478 16.08 3.12 -31.26
C GLY A 478 15.85 1.92 -30.33
N THR A 479 14.86 1.10 -30.66
CA THR A 479 14.30 0.04 -29.81
C THR A 479 15.27 -1.13 -29.70
N SER A 480 16.35 -0.94 -28.97
CA SER A 480 17.56 -1.77 -29.00
C SER A 480 17.98 -2.27 -27.62
N MET A 481 17.12 -2.06 -26.62
CA MET A 481 17.34 -2.39 -25.21
C MET A 481 16.21 -3.31 -24.72
N ILE A 482 16.54 -4.58 -24.52
CA ILE A 482 15.63 -5.61 -24.03
C ILE A 482 15.79 -5.74 -22.52
N SER A 483 14.66 -5.69 -21.81
CA SER A 483 14.53 -5.95 -20.38
C SER A 483 13.68 -7.20 -20.18
N LEU A 484 14.31 -8.30 -19.75
CA LEU A 484 13.65 -9.57 -19.48
C LEU A 484 13.76 -9.91 -17.99
N ILE A 485 12.64 -10.29 -17.37
CA ILE A 485 12.56 -10.77 -15.99
C ILE A 485 11.72 -12.05 -15.97
N MET A 486 12.29 -13.12 -15.42
CA MET A 486 11.66 -14.42 -15.26
C MET A 486 11.44 -14.71 -13.76
N PRO A 487 10.19 -14.91 -13.30
CA PRO A 487 9.93 -15.23 -11.91
C PRO A 487 10.34 -16.67 -11.58
N PRO A 488 10.60 -16.99 -10.30
CA PRO A 488 10.95 -18.34 -9.91
C PRO A 488 9.79 -19.30 -10.24
N ARG A 489 10.13 -20.50 -10.73
CA ARG A 489 9.22 -21.53 -11.29
C ARG A 489 8.75 -21.30 -12.74
N ASP A 490 9.11 -20.20 -13.41
CA ASP A 490 8.87 -20.06 -14.86
C ASP A 490 9.73 -21.05 -15.67
N GLN A 491 9.36 -21.29 -16.94
CA GLN A 491 10.07 -22.20 -17.84
C GLN A 491 10.86 -21.46 -18.91
N ILE A 492 12.15 -21.78 -19.03
CA ILE A 492 13.05 -21.21 -20.04
C ILE A 492 12.60 -21.57 -21.47
N SER A 493 11.94 -22.71 -21.66
CA SER A 493 11.28 -23.10 -22.93
C SER A 493 10.24 -22.08 -23.39
N ARG A 494 9.35 -21.63 -22.48
CA ARG A 494 8.28 -20.65 -22.76
C ARG A 494 8.86 -19.32 -23.26
N VAL A 495 9.86 -18.81 -22.55
CA VAL A 495 10.53 -17.55 -22.90
C VAL A 495 11.41 -17.69 -24.15
N THR A 496 12.01 -18.87 -24.38
CA THR A 496 12.77 -19.14 -25.61
C THR A 496 11.86 -19.21 -26.84
N LYS A 497 10.63 -19.74 -26.73
CA LYS A 497 9.63 -19.68 -27.81
C LYS A 497 9.27 -18.21 -28.10
N MET A 498 8.86 -17.46 -27.07
CA MET A 498 8.49 -16.04 -27.20
C MET A 498 9.61 -15.21 -27.85
N LEU A 499 10.87 -15.39 -27.45
CA LEU A 499 12.01 -14.71 -28.10
C LEU A 499 12.27 -15.18 -29.55
N GLY A 500 11.77 -16.34 -29.96
CA GLY A 500 11.77 -16.79 -31.36
C GLY A 500 10.69 -16.11 -32.19
N ASP A 501 9.47 -16.02 -31.65
CA ASP A 501 8.32 -15.36 -32.27
C ASP A 501 8.58 -13.84 -32.44
N GLU A 502 9.21 -13.24 -31.42
CA GLU A 502 9.73 -11.87 -31.43
C GLU A 502 10.86 -11.67 -32.45
N PHE A 503 11.77 -12.63 -32.63
CA PHE A 503 12.81 -12.57 -33.66
C PHE A 503 12.19 -12.57 -35.07
N GLY A 504 11.18 -13.41 -35.29
CA GLY A 504 10.40 -13.42 -36.53
C GLY A 504 9.74 -12.07 -36.80
N THR A 505 9.06 -11.52 -35.80
CA THR A 505 8.38 -10.21 -35.88
C THR A 505 9.37 -9.07 -36.15
N ALA A 506 10.48 -9.02 -35.40
CA ALA A 506 11.54 -8.03 -35.55
C ALA A 506 12.20 -8.06 -36.94
N SER A 507 12.23 -9.21 -37.62
CA SER A 507 12.80 -9.34 -38.96
C SER A 507 12.11 -8.46 -40.02
N ASN A 508 10.85 -8.04 -39.76
CA ASN A 508 10.05 -7.21 -40.66
C ASN A 508 10.25 -5.69 -40.47
N ILE A 509 11.03 -5.25 -39.47
CA ILE A 509 11.23 -3.83 -39.14
C ILE A 509 11.78 -3.05 -40.36
N LYS A 510 11.07 -2.01 -40.81
CA LYS A 510 11.38 -1.27 -42.05
C LYS A 510 12.77 -0.60 -42.05
N SER A 511 13.26 -0.14 -40.88
CA SER A 511 14.61 0.42 -40.74
C SER A 511 15.66 -0.69 -40.63
N ARG A 512 16.59 -0.76 -41.59
CA ARG A 512 17.69 -1.75 -41.61
C ARG A 512 18.55 -1.71 -40.35
N VAL A 513 18.87 -0.51 -39.84
CA VAL A 513 19.72 -0.34 -38.65
C VAL A 513 18.99 -0.86 -37.41
N ASN A 514 17.78 -0.35 -37.15
CA ASN A 514 16.99 -0.78 -35.97
C ASN A 514 16.70 -2.29 -36.01
N ARG A 515 16.39 -2.85 -37.19
CA ARG A 515 16.24 -4.30 -37.40
C ARG A 515 17.49 -5.07 -36.96
N GLN A 516 18.67 -4.62 -37.37
CA GLN A 516 19.93 -5.29 -37.06
C GLN A 516 20.27 -5.21 -35.56
N SER A 517 19.97 -4.09 -34.90
CA SER A 517 20.14 -3.92 -33.44
C SER A 517 19.17 -4.79 -32.64
N VAL A 518 17.87 -4.80 -32.99
CA VAL A 518 16.84 -5.64 -32.34
C VAL A 518 17.19 -7.12 -32.46
N LEU A 519 17.41 -7.62 -33.69
CA LEU A 519 17.77 -9.02 -33.92
C LEU A 519 19.08 -9.38 -33.21
N GLY A 520 20.04 -8.44 -33.14
CA GLY A 520 21.27 -8.58 -32.38
C GLY A 520 21.03 -8.76 -30.87
N ALA A 521 20.16 -7.96 -30.27
CA ALA A 521 19.82 -8.04 -28.85
C ALA A 521 19.04 -9.33 -28.51
N ILE A 522 18.05 -9.71 -29.35
CA ILE A 522 17.29 -10.96 -29.19
C ILE A 522 18.23 -12.18 -29.31
N THR A 523 19.13 -12.19 -30.29
CA THR A 523 20.14 -13.27 -30.45
C THR A 523 21.01 -13.40 -29.20
N SER A 524 21.48 -12.27 -28.65
CA SER A 524 22.26 -12.27 -27.41
C SER A 524 21.46 -12.78 -26.20
N ALA A 525 20.17 -12.42 -26.09
CA ALA A 525 19.29 -12.94 -25.03
C ALA A 525 19.08 -14.46 -25.15
N GLN A 526 18.75 -14.96 -26.36
CA GLN A 526 18.62 -16.39 -26.63
C GLN A 526 19.93 -17.16 -26.38
N GLN A 527 21.09 -16.58 -26.68
CA GLN A 527 22.40 -17.18 -26.38
C GLN A 527 22.66 -17.25 -24.88
N ARG A 528 22.28 -16.22 -24.12
CA ARG A 528 22.49 -16.20 -22.66
C ARG A 528 21.56 -17.15 -21.91
N LEU A 529 20.28 -17.22 -22.30
CA LEU A 529 19.31 -18.15 -21.71
C LEU A 529 19.69 -19.63 -21.91
N LYS A 530 20.39 -19.98 -23.01
CA LYS A 530 20.91 -21.34 -23.24
C LYS A 530 21.97 -21.81 -22.24
N LEU A 531 22.53 -20.92 -21.42
CA LEU A 531 23.44 -21.29 -20.33
C LEU A 531 22.68 -21.78 -19.08
N TYR A 532 21.38 -21.49 -18.98
CA TYR A 532 20.55 -21.84 -17.84
C TYR A 532 19.67 -23.06 -18.17
N ASN A 533 19.87 -24.16 -17.45
CA ASN A 533 19.04 -25.36 -17.58
C ASN A 533 17.71 -25.25 -16.81
N LYS A 534 17.65 -24.37 -15.80
CA LYS A 534 16.47 -24.04 -14.99
C LYS A 534 16.59 -22.59 -14.51
N VAL A 535 15.46 -21.93 -14.24
CA VAL A 535 15.43 -20.61 -13.60
C VAL A 535 15.96 -20.73 -12.16
N PRO A 536 16.83 -19.81 -11.68
CA PRO A 536 17.30 -19.80 -10.30
C PRO A 536 16.16 -19.62 -9.26
N PRO A 537 16.36 -19.99 -7.98
CA PRO A 537 15.31 -19.99 -6.97
C PRO A 537 14.69 -18.63 -6.65
N ASN A 538 15.38 -17.50 -6.90
CA ASN A 538 14.83 -16.15 -6.79
C ASN A 538 14.35 -15.55 -8.13
N GLY A 539 14.46 -16.28 -9.23
CA GLY A 539 14.19 -15.80 -10.59
C GLY A 539 15.47 -15.46 -11.37
N LEU A 540 15.30 -14.98 -12.61
CA LEU A 540 16.41 -14.54 -13.47
C LEU A 540 16.09 -13.18 -14.09
N VAL A 541 17.01 -12.24 -13.98
CA VAL A 541 16.94 -10.92 -14.63
C VAL A 541 17.99 -10.88 -15.74
N LEU A 542 17.60 -10.45 -16.95
CA LEU A 542 18.44 -10.38 -18.13
C LEU A 542 18.19 -9.07 -18.89
N TYR A 543 19.24 -8.25 -19.01
CA TYR A 543 19.26 -7.03 -19.81
C TYR A 543 20.20 -7.21 -21.00
N THR A 544 19.71 -7.06 -22.23
CA THR A 544 20.53 -7.13 -23.45
C THR A 544 20.28 -5.96 -24.38
N GLY A 545 21.32 -5.36 -24.94
CA GLY A 545 21.16 -4.27 -25.90
C GLY A 545 22.44 -3.72 -26.50
N THR A 546 22.30 -2.76 -27.41
CA THR A 546 23.41 -2.04 -28.04
C THR A 546 23.45 -0.60 -27.53
N ILE A 547 24.44 -0.28 -26.71
CA ILE A 547 24.70 1.09 -26.26
C ILE A 547 25.71 1.77 -27.20
N VAL A 548 25.62 3.08 -27.34
CA VAL A 548 26.68 3.89 -27.95
C VAL A 548 27.57 4.40 -26.81
N THR A 549 28.87 4.16 -26.87
CA THR A 549 29.84 4.78 -25.96
C THR A 549 30.21 6.18 -26.44
N ASP A 550 30.75 7.03 -25.56
CA ASP A 550 31.07 8.43 -25.88
C ASP A 550 32.03 8.58 -27.09
N ASP A 551 32.85 7.56 -27.39
CA ASP A 551 33.68 7.46 -28.59
C ASP A 551 32.92 7.21 -29.91
N GLY A 552 31.58 7.18 -29.88
CA GLY A 552 30.73 6.91 -31.04
C GLY A 552 30.71 5.45 -31.51
N LYS A 553 31.30 4.52 -30.75
CA LYS A 553 31.31 3.08 -31.05
C LYS A 553 30.09 2.38 -30.46
N GLU A 554 29.55 1.39 -31.17
CA GLU A 554 28.46 0.55 -30.67
C GLU A 554 29.02 -0.61 -29.82
N LYS A 555 28.66 -0.68 -28.53
CA LYS A 555 29.03 -1.77 -27.62
C LYS A 555 27.80 -2.61 -27.29
N LYS A 556 27.89 -3.93 -27.55
CA LYS A 556 26.89 -4.89 -27.08
C LYS A 556 27.05 -5.08 -25.57
N VAL A 557 25.95 -4.95 -24.84
CA VAL A 557 25.85 -5.20 -23.40
C VAL A 557 24.88 -6.37 -23.19
N THR A 558 25.25 -7.28 -22.30
CA THR A 558 24.45 -8.43 -21.89
C THR A 558 24.78 -8.67 -20.42
N ILE A 559 23.78 -8.48 -19.56
CA ILE A 559 23.92 -8.54 -18.11
C ILE A 559 22.80 -9.42 -17.57
N ASP A 560 23.18 -10.49 -16.89
CA ASP A 560 22.29 -11.44 -16.25
C ASP A 560 22.68 -11.66 -14.79
N PHE A 561 21.68 -11.74 -13.91
CA PHE A 561 21.89 -12.01 -12.49
C PHE A 561 20.63 -12.60 -11.84
N GLU A 562 20.86 -13.30 -10.73
CA GLU A 562 19.80 -13.69 -9.80
C GLU A 562 19.60 -12.57 -8.76
N PRO A 563 18.36 -12.12 -8.50
CA PRO A 563 18.08 -11.11 -7.48
C PRO A 563 18.17 -11.67 -6.04
N PHE A 564 18.53 -10.81 -5.09
CA PHE A 564 18.66 -11.16 -3.65
C PHE A 564 17.33 -11.48 -2.93
N LYS A 565 16.20 -11.21 -3.58
CA LYS A 565 14.82 -11.53 -3.17
C LYS A 565 14.10 -12.15 -4.38
N PRO A 566 13.16 -13.10 -4.18
CA PRO A 566 12.38 -13.66 -5.28
C PRO A 566 11.47 -12.62 -5.95
N ILE A 567 11.62 -12.41 -7.26
CA ILE A 567 10.74 -11.53 -8.05
C ILE A 567 9.56 -12.34 -8.58
N ASN A 568 8.33 -11.99 -8.20
CA ASN A 568 7.12 -12.67 -8.70
C ASN A 568 6.60 -12.11 -10.04
N ALA A 569 7.12 -10.95 -10.49
CA ALA A 569 6.75 -10.34 -11.76
C ALA A 569 7.52 -10.98 -12.94
N SER A 570 6.82 -11.28 -14.04
CA SER A 570 7.43 -11.54 -15.35
C SER A 570 7.36 -10.29 -16.21
N LEU A 571 8.49 -9.89 -16.82
CA LEU A 571 8.56 -8.71 -17.68
C LEU A 571 9.32 -9.05 -18.96
N TYR A 572 8.82 -8.58 -20.11
CA TYR A 572 9.58 -8.51 -21.35
C TYR A 572 9.21 -7.19 -22.05
N LEU A 573 10.20 -6.33 -22.24
CA LEU A 573 10.05 -5.03 -22.91
C LEU A 573 11.27 -4.77 -23.81
N CYS A 574 11.03 -4.26 -25.02
CA CYS A 574 12.05 -3.80 -25.96
C CYS A 574 11.83 -2.31 -26.25
N ASP A 575 12.68 -1.45 -25.69
CA ASP A 575 12.58 0.02 -25.76
C ASP A 575 13.97 0.64 -26.07
N ASN A 576 14.08 1.96 -26.03
CA ASN A 576 15.32 2.72 -26.17
C ASN A 576 16.14 2.78 -24.84
N LYS A 577 15.63 2.18 -23.76
CA LYS A 577 16.16 2.18 -22.38
C LYS A 577 15.94 0.83 -21.72
N PHE A 578 16.66 0.55 -20.63
CA PHE A 578 16.33 -0.57 -19.74
C PHE A 578 15.25 -0.19 -18.71
N HIS A 579 14.42 -1.14 -18.33
CA HIS A 579 13.39 -0.98 -17.29
C HIS A 579 13.84 -1.61 -15.97
N THR A 580 14.07 -0.76 -14.96
CA THR A 580 14.57 -1.11 -13.61
C THR A 580 13.46 -1.13 -12.54
N GLU A 581 12.21 -0.89 -12.94
CA GLU A 581 11.07 -0.66 -12.04
C GLU A 581 10.84 -1.81 -11.04
N ALA A 582 10.79 -3.06 -11.52
CA ALA A 582 10.65 -4.26 -10.68
C ALA A 582 11.88 -4.58 -9.80
N LEU A 583 13.04 -3.95 -10.05
CA LEU A 583 14.20 -4.04 -9.17
C LEU A 583 14.15 -2.97 -8.06
N ASN A 584 13.59 -1.80 -8.35
CA ASN A 584 13.41 -0.74 -7.36
C ASN A 584 12.41 -1.17 -6.26
N GLU A 585 11.37 -1.92 -6.61
CA GLU A 585 10.43 -2.51 -5.65
C GLU A 585 11.12 -3.42 -4.61
N LEU A 586 12.11 -4.24 -5.04
CA LEU A 586 12.88 -5.08 -4.11
C LEU A 586 13.72 -4.27 -3.11
N LEU A 587 14.11 -3.04 -3.49
CA LEU A 587 15.01 -2.17 -2.73
C LEU A 587 14.29 -1.36 -1.64
N GLU A 588 12.96 -1.35 -1.61
CA GLU A 588 12.22 -0.89 -0.44
C GLU A 588 12.44 -1.87 0.73
N SER A 589 12.74 -1.32 1.91
CA SER A 589 13.23 -2.09 3.05
C SER A 589 12.12 -2.50 4.00
N ASP A 590 11.88 -3.81 4.09
CA ASP A 590 10.94 -4.48 5.03
C ASP A 590 11.38 -4.43 6.51
N ASP A 591 11.96 -3.31 6.95
CA ASP A 591 12.33 -3.09 8.35
C ASP A 591 11.05 -2.93 9.19
N LYS A 592 10.48 -4.05 9.62
CA LYS A 592 9.23 -4.08 10.40
C LYS A 592 9.49 -3.77 11.86
N PHE A 593 9.10 -2.57 12.31
CA PHE A 593 9.20 -2.12 13.69
C PHE A 593 7.89 -2.36 14.45
N GLY A 594 7.98 -2.83 15.69
CA GLY A 594 6.81 -3.02 16.57
C GLY A 594 6.55 -1.82 17.47
N PHE A 595 5.28 -1.53 17.77
CA PHE A 595 4.86 -0.45 18.67
C PHE A 595 3.86 -0.96 19.70
N ILE A 596 4.17 -0.79 20.99
CA ILE A 596 3.24 -1.04 22.11
C ILE A 596 2.86 0.30 22.71
N VAL A 597 1.59 0.70 22.59
CA VAL A 597 1.06 1.93 23.19
C VAL A 597 0.27 1.57 24.45
N MET A 598 0.71 2.03 25.62
CA MET A 598 0.08 1.77 26.92
C MET A 598 -0.53 3.03 27.54
N ASP A 599 -1.85 3.00 27.76
CA ASP A 599 -2.59 4.04 28.49
C ASP A 599 -3.34 3.43 29.69
N GLY A 600 -3.80 4.27 30.62
CA GLY A 600 -4.62 3.85 31.76
C GLY A 600 -6.01 3.31 31.38
N ASN A 601 -6.42 3.45 30.11
CA ASN A 601 -7.68 2.95 29.56
C ASN A 601 -7.53 1.67 28.71
N GLY A 602 -6.31 1.26 28.34
CA GLY A 602 -6.05 0.11 27.45
C GLY A 602 -4.71 0.18 26.70
N THR A 603 -4.34 -0.93 26.04
CA THR A 603 -3.17 -0.98 25.16
C THR A 603 -3.54 -1.19 23.69
N LEU A 604 -2.63 -0.77 22.82
CA LEU A 604 -2.63 -1.04 21.39
C LEU A 604 -1.27 -1.63 20.98
N PHE A 605 -1.32 -2.67 20.15
CA PHE A 605 -0.17 -3.28 19.48
C PHE A 605 -0.25 -2.94 17.99
N GLY A 606 0.83 -2.43 17.44
CA GLY A 606 0.94 -2.12 16.01
C GLY A 606 2.30 -2.50 15.43
N THR A 607 2.40 -2.40 14.11
CA THR A 607 3.64 -2.51 13.35
C THR A 607 3.74 -1.42 12.30
N LEU A 608 4.98 -1.03 11.98
CA LEU A 608 5.33 -0.09 10.93
C LEU A 608 6.36 -0.76 10.01
N SER A 609 6.07 -0.84 8.71
CA SER A 609 6.94 -1.44 7.69
C SER A 609 7.08 -0.47 6.52
N GLY A 610 8.23 0.19 6.41
CA GLY A 610 8.40 1.33 5.51
C GLY A 610 7.35 2.42 5.78
N ASN A 611 6.55 2.76 4.76
CA ASN A 611 5.45 3.72 4.85
C ASN A 611 4.11 3.09 5.32
N THR A 612 4.03 1.78 5.51
CA THR A 612 2.80 1.08 5.89
C THR A 612 2.67 0.95 7.41
N ARG A 613 1.49 1.31 7.96
CA ARG A 613 1.15 1.11 9.37
C ARG A 613 0.05 0.06 9.52
N GLU A 614 0.20 -0.83 10.50
CA GLU A 614 -0.77 -1.87 10.84
C GLU A 614 -1.10 -1.79 12.34
N VAL A 615 -2.35 -2.04 12.69
CA VAL A 615 -2.77 -2.20 14.10
C VAL A 615 -3.13 -3.67 14.29
N LEU A 616 -2.28 -4.40 14.99
CA LEU A 616 -2.42 -5.85 15.19
C LEU A 616 -3.54 -6.18 16.18
N HIS A 617 -3.60 -5.46 17.30
CA HIS A 617 -4.58 -5.70 18.36
C HIS A 617 -4.76 -4.49 19.27
N LYS A 618 -5.95 -4.34 19.87
CA LYS A 618 -6.22 -3.33 20.91
C LYS A 618 -7.19 -3.88 21.95
N PHE A 619 -6.91 -3.67 23.24
CA PHE A 619 -7.82 -4.05 24.33
C PHE A 619 -7.90 -2.98 25.42
N THR A 620 -9.09 -2.79 25.99
CA THR A 620 -9.36 -1.80 27.03
C THR A 620 -9.34 -2.41 28.43
N VAL A 621 -9.02 -1.60 29.45
CA VAL A 621 -8.93 -2.01 30.86
C VAL A 621 -9.46 -0.92 31.78
N ASP A 622 -10.31 -1.30 32.74
CA ASP A 622 -10.80 -0.43 33.81
C ASP A 622 -9.92 -0.55 35.07
N LEU A 623 -9.03 0.44 35.24
CA LEU A 623 -8.11 0.56 36.38
C LEU A 623 -8.68 1.46 37.50
N PRO A 624 -8.79 0.97 38.75
CA PRO A 624 -9.39 1.73 39.86
C PRO A 624 -8.61 3.01 40.19
N LYS A 625 -9.26 4.18 40.07
CA LYS A 625 -8.64 5.48 40.35
C LYS A 625 -8.15 5.60 41.81
N LYS A 626 -7.22 6.53 42.05
CA LYS A 626 -6.66 6.83 43.39
C LYS A 626 -7.73 7.55 44.23
N HIS A 627 -8.17 6.94 45.33
CA HIS A 627 -9.19 7.50 46.22
C HIS A 627 -8.56 8.01 47.52
N GLY A 628 -8.72 9.30 47.82
CA GLY A 628 -8.17 9.96 49.01
C GLY A 628 -9.03 9.88 50.28
N ARG A 629 -10.18 9.20 50.26
CA ARG A 629 -11.08 9.04 51.42
C ARG A 629 -11.24 7.54 51.71
N GLY A 630 -10.68 7.06 52.81
CA GLY A 630 -10.75 5.62 53.13
C GLY A 630 -10.05 5.09 54.38
N GLY A 631 -9.46 5.92 55.25
CA GLY A 631 -8.88 5.51 56.55
C GLY A 631 -8.17 4.15 56.57
N GLN A 632 -8.62 3.25 57.45
CA GLN A 632 -8.08 1.89 57.59
C GLN A 632 -8.23 1.00 56.34
N SER A 633 -9.20 1.29 55.47
CA SER A 633 -9.43 0.53 54.23
C SER A 633 -8.54 0.95 53.06
N ALA A 634 -7.83 2.09 53.16
CA ALA A 634 -7.02 2.63 52.08
C ALA A 634 -5.93 1.66 51.61
N LEU A 635 -5.28 0.95 52.55
CA LEU A 635 -4.27 -0.09 52.27
C LEU A 635 -4.85 -1.26 51.45
N ARG A 636 -6.07 -1.71 51.78
CA ARG A 636 -6.76 -2.78 51.02
C ARG A 636 -7.07 -2.34 49.58
N PHE A 637 -7.55 -1.11 49.40
CA PHE A 637 -7.82 -0.55 48.07
C PHE A 637 -6.53 -0.17 47.31
N ALA A 638 -5.42 0.08 48.00
CA ALA A 638 -4.10 0.22 47.38
C ALA A 638 -3.61 -1.14 46.85
N ARG A 639 -3.64 -2.20 47.66
CA ARG A 639 -3.24 -3.55 47.25
C ARG A 639 -4.02 -4.04 46.03
N LEU A 640 -5.36 -3.94 46.06
CA LEU A 640 -6.23 -4.34 44.94
C LEU A 640 -6.00 -3.52 43.66
N ARG A 641 -5.53 -2.26 43.77
CA ARG A 641 -5.14 -1.44 42.63
C ARG A 641 -3.80 -1.88 42.05
N MET A 642 -2.80 -2.12 42.90
CA MET A 642 -1.49 -2.64 42.48
C MET A 642 -1.64 -4.00 41.79
N GLU A 643 -2.45 -4.89 42.36
CA GLU A 643 -2.79 -6.19 41.80
C GLU A 643 -3.44 -6.08 40.40
N LYS A 644 -4.40 -5.17 40.23
CA LYS A 644 -4.97 -4.87 38.89
C LYS A 644 -3.96 -4.26 37.92
N ARG A 645 -3.05 -3.38 38.34
CA ARG A 645 -1.98 -2.84 37.48
C ARG A 645 -0.99 -3.92 37.06
N HIS A 646 -0.55 -4.76 38.00
CA HIS A 646 0.36 -5.89 37.74
C HIS A 646 -0.23 -6.89 36.75
N ASN A 647 -1.51 -7.27 36.93
CA ASN A 647 -2.20 -8.17 36.00
C ASN A 647 -2.40 -7.54 34.60
N TYR A 648 -2.51 -6.21 34.51
CA TYR A 648 -2.59 -5.48 33.24
C TYR A 648 -1.24 -5.47 32.49
N VAL A 649 -0.15 -5.13 33.19
CA VAL A 649 1.22 -5.18 32.65
C VAL A 649 1.56 -6.60 32.19
N ARG A 650 1.24 -7.63 33.00
CA ARG A 650 1.43 -9.04 32.64
C ARG A 650 0.68 -9.42 31.36
N LYS A 651 -0.62 -9.12 31.27
CA LYS A 651 -1.41 -9.43 30.05
C LYS A 651 -0.84 -8.72 28.81
N THR A 652 -0.27 -7.53 28.98
CA THR A 652 0.39 -6.80 27.90
C THR A 652 1.68 -7.51 27.44
N ALA A 653 2.48 -8.01 28.38
CA ALA A 653 3.67 -8.82 28.07
C ALA A 653 3.32 -10.15 27.38
N GLU A 654 2.32 -10.88 27.90
CA GLU A 654 1.82 -12.13 27.31
C GLU A 654 1.37 -11.93 25.84
N LEU A 655 0.65 -10.85 25.55
CA LEU A 655 0.21 -10.52 24.18
C LEU A 655 1.35 -9.99 23.30
N ALA A 656 2.32 -9.25 23.86
CA ALA A 656 3.52 -8.84 23.12
C ALA A 656 4.31 -10.07 22.63
N THR A 657 4.48 -11.09 23.48
CA THR A 657 5.10 -12.38 23.12
C THR A 657 4.32 -13.06 21.98
N GLN A 658 2.99 -13.08 22.03
CA GLN A 658 2.14 -13.71 21.00
C GLN A 658 2.18 -13.00 19.64
N PHE A 659 2.31 -11.67 19.60
CA PHE A 659 2.29 -10.90 18.34
C PHE A 659 3.68 -10.64 17.74
N TYR A 660 4.73 -10.55 18.56
CA TYR A 660 6.07 -10.18 18.09
C TYR A 660 7.08 -11.33 18.03
N ILE A 661 6.76 -12.54 18.50
CA ILE A 661 7.61 -13.74 18.31
C ILE A 661 6.87 -14.73 17.42
N ASN A 662 7.54 -15.23 16.38
CA ASN A 662 6.97 -16.24 15.50
C ASN A 662 7.04 -17.63 16.17
N PRO A 663 5.92 -18.34 16.39
CA PRO A 663 5.92 -19.62 17.09
C PRO A 663 6.68 -20.74 16.35
N ALA A 664 6.86 -20.63 15.03
CA ALA A 664 7.57 -21.64 14.24
C ALA A 664 9.11 -21.51 14.32
N THR A 665 9.64 -20.29 14.50
CA THR A 665 11.09 -20.02 14.53
C THR A 665 11.61 -19.60 15.89
N SER A 666 10.72 -19.27 16.84
CA SER A 666 11.07 -18.73 18.17
C SER A 666 11.88 -17.43 18.16
N GLN A 667 11.97 -16.74 17.02
CA GLN A 667 12.67 -15.48 16.83
C GLN A 667 11.68 -14.30 16.76
N PRO A 668 12.10 -13.08 17.13
CA PRO A 668 11.26 -11.89 17.01
C PRO A 668 11.01 -11.53 15.54
N ASN A 669 9.75 -11.22 15.21
CA ASN A 669 9.28 -10.82 13.88
C ASN A 669 9.41 -9.31 13.62
N VAL A 670 10.20 -8.61 14.44
CA VAL A 670 10.42 -7.16 14.34
C VAL A 670 11.90 -6.81 14.48
N SER A 671 12.38 -5.87 13.67
CA SER A 671 13.76 -5.37 13.69
C SER A 671 14.09 -4.68 15.03
N GLY A 672 13.11 -3.94 15.57
CA GLY A 672 13.11 -3.36 16.92
C GLY A 672 11.71 -2.97 17.39
N LEU A 673 11.59 -2.61 18.66
CA LEU A 673 10.34 -2.37 19.38
C LEU A 673 10.33 -0.99 20.07
N ILE A 674 9.20 -0.28 20.02
CA ILE A 674 9.01 1.02 20.68
C ILE A 674 7.88 0.90 21.71
N LEU A 675 8.16 1.31 22.95
CA LEU A 675 7.18 1.35 24.05
C LEU A 675 6.68 2.79 24.25
N ALA A 676 5.49 3.10 23.74
CA ALA A 676 4.84 4.39 23.95
C ALA A 676 3.84 4.33 25.09
N GLY A 677 3.62 5.42 25.81
CA GLY A 677 2.52 5.49 26.78
C GLY A 677 2.63 6.60 27.81
N SER A 678 1.85 6.48 28.87
CA SER A 678 2.03 7.29 30.07
C SER A 678 3.15 6.71 30.94
N ALA A 679 4.11 7.57 31.35
CA ALA A 679 5.31 7.29 32.13
C ALA A 679 5.28 6.04 33.04
N ASP A 680 4.34 5.95 33.99
CA ASP A 680 4.19 4.83 34.94
C ASP A 680 4.23 3.46 34.24
N PHE A 681 3.33 3.21 33.29
CA PHE A 681 3.04 1.86 32.80
C PHE A 681 4.09 1.31 31.84
N LYS A 682 4.61 2.14 30.93
CA LYS A 682 5.68 1.75 30.01
C LYS A 682 6.99 1.46 30.74
N THR A 683 7.22 2.15 31.87
CA THR A 683 8.38 1.94 32.75
C THR A 683 8.19 0.70 33.62
N GLU A 684 7.00 0.51 34.21
CA GLU A 684 6.64 -0.74 34.90
C GLU A 684 6.79 -1.96 33.97
N LEU A 685 6.45 -1.86 32.67
CA LEU A 685 6.66 -2.94 31.70
C LEU A 685 8.16 -3.19 31.43
N SER A 686 8.93 -2.16 31.04
CA SER A 686 10.32 -2.31 30.61
C SER A 686 11.28 -2.76 31.71
N GLN A 687 10.96 -2.45 32.97
CA GLN A 687 11.72 -2.86 34.16
C GLN A 687 11.26 -4.19 34.76
N SER A 688 10.20 -4.83 34.24
CA SER A 688 9.67 -6.07 34.82
C SER A 688 10.27 -7.33 34.22
N ASP A 689 10.60 -8.30 35.08
CA ASP A 689 11.01 -9.67 34.71
C ASP A 689 9.89 -10.48 34.01
N MET A 690 8.73 -9.86 33.73
CA MET A 690 7.60 -10.46 33.04
C MET A 690 7.65 -10.26 31.52
N PHE A 691 8.52 -9.38 31.01
CA PHE A 691 8.69 -9.16 29.58
C PHE A 691 9.71 -10.14 29.01
N ASP A 692 9.46 -10.70 27.81
CA ASP A 692 10.38 -11.68 27.21
C ASP A 692 11.76 -11.04 26.97
N PRO A 693 12.87 -11.59 27.50
CA PRO A 693 14.21 -11.03 27.31
C PRO A 693 14.61 -10.82 25.85
N ARG A 694 14.07 -11.61 24.90
CA ARG A 694 14.30 -11.47 23.45
C ARG A 694 13.65 -10.21 22.88
N LEU A 695 12.50 -9.82 23.43
CA LEU A 695 11.83 -8.56 23.08
C LEU A 695 12.43 -7.39 23.87
N GLN A 696 12.85 -7.60 25.11
CA GLN A 696 13.51 -6.58 25.94
C GLN A 696 14.82 -6.10 25.29
N ALA A 697 15.64 -7.03 24.79
CA ALA A 697 16.87 -6.75 24.03
C ALA A 697 16.62 -6.08 22.65
N LYS A 698 15.36 -5.94 22.23
CA LYS A 698 14.94 -5.28 20.99
C LYS A 698 14.21 -3.95 21.22
N ILE A 699 14.07 -3.47 22.46
CA ILE A 699 13.51 -2.14 22.75
C ILE A 699 14.48 -1.06 22.23
N LEU A 700 14.02 -0.25 21.28
CA LEU A 700 14.76 0.89 20.71
C LEU A 700 14.55 2.18 21.52
N ASN A 701 13.32 2.45 21.96
CA ASN A 701 12.99 3.63 22.77
C ASN A 701 11.69 3.47 23.58
N VAL A 702 11.52 4.33 24.60
CA VAL A 702 10.39 4.36 25.53
C VAL A 702 9.74 5.77 25.54
N VAL A 703 8.85 6.04 24.58
CA VAL A 703 8.28 7.38 24.26
C VAL A 703 7.12 7.76 25.19
N ASP A 704 7.02 9.03 25.62
CA ASP A 704 5.82 9.55 26.30
C ASP A 704 4.83 10.11 25.28
N VAL A 705 3.56 9.67 25.35
CA VAL A 705 2.48 10.17 24.50
C VAL A 705 1.31 10.67 25.34
N SER A 706 0.66 11.74 24.88
CA SER A 706 -0.38 12.45 25.64
C SER A 706 -1.75 11.78 25.56
N TYR A 707 -1.91 10.81 24.65
CA TYR A 707 -3.17 10.14 24.35
C TYR A 707 -2.94 8.64 24.17
N GLY A 708 -3.92 7.81 24.56
CA GLY A 708 -3.91 6.37 24.28
C GLY A 708 -4.43 6.01 22.88
N GLY A 709 -4.36 4.72 22.54
CA GLY A 709 -4.92 4.16 21.32
C GLY A 709 -4.29 4.68 20.03
N GLU A 710 -5.08 4.75 18.95
CA GLU A 710 -4.60 5.06 17.59
C GLU A 710 -4.02 6.47 17.45
N ASN A 711 -4.50 7.44 18.22
CA ASN A 711 -3.91 8.79 18.26
C ASN A 711 -2.54 8.77 18.94
N GLY A 712 -2.39 8.01 20.04
CA GLY A 712 -1.10 7.75 20.69
C GLY A 712 -0.12 6.99 19.81
N PHE A 713 -0.60 6.06 18.98
CA PHE A 713 0.21 5.33 17.99
C PHE A 713 0.80 6.28 16.94
N ASN A 714 0.00 7.19 16.39
CA ASN A 714 0.50 8.19 15.43
C ASN A 714 1.53 9.14 16.08
N GLN A 715 1.26 9.63 17.30
CA GLN A 715 2.20 10.47 18.05
C GLN A 715 3.51 9.70 18.37
N ALA A 716 3.43 8.40 18.65
CA ALA A 716 4.59 7.55 18.88
C ALA A 716 5.43 7.35 17.62
N ILE A 717 4.81 7.19 16.45
CA ILE A 717 5.52 7.09 15.16
C ILE A 717 6.26 8.40 14.87
N GLU A 718 5.57 9.54 14.99
CA GLU A 718 6.14 10.88 14.76
C GLU A 718 7.36 11.14 15.65
N LEU A 719 7.23 10.93 16.97
CA LEU A 719 8.32 11.09 17.95
C LEU A 719 9.43 10.04 17.82
N SER A 720 9.24 8.96 17.05
CA SER A 720 10.26 7.92 16.84
C SER A 720 10.96 8.02 15.48
N ALA A 721 10.46 8.86 14.55
CA ALA A 721 10.97 8.93 13.18
C ALA A 721 12.47 9.26 13.11
N GLU A 722 12.95 10.18 13.96
CA GLU A 722 14.38 10.50 14.09
C GLU A 722 15.21 9.29 14.51
N ILE A 723 14.73 8.53 15.50
CA ILE A 723 15.44 7.37 16.07
C ILE A 723 15.44 6.18 15.09
N LEU A 724 14.33 5.96 14.38
CA LEU A 724 14.24 4.95 13.32
C LEU A 724 15.27 5.22 12.21
N SER A 725 15.49 6.50 11.84
CA SER A 725 16.55 6.87 10.90
C SER A 725 17.96 6.60 11.41
N ASN A 726 18.16 6.64 12.73
CA ASN A 726 19.45 6.41 13.39
C ASN A 726 19.82 4.93 13.59
N VAL A 727 18.91 3.97 13.40
CA VAL A 727 19.22 2.54 13.66
C VAL A 727 20.39 2.03 12.81
N LYS A 728 20.39 2.34 11.50
CA LYS A 728 21.49 1.96 10.58
C LYS A 728 22.78 2.74 10.87
N PHE A 729 22.64 4.00 11.29
CA PHE A 729 23.74 4.86 11.73
C PHE A 729 24.43 4.33 13.01
N ILE A 730 23.68 3.71 13.93
CA ILE A 730 24.22 3.11 15.16
C ILE A 730 25.04 1.84 14.85
N GLN A 731 24.68 1.08 13.82
CA GLN A 731 25.49 -0.06 13.35
C GLN A 731 26.83 0.43 12.75
N GLU A 732 26.79 1.36 11.79
CA GLU A 732 28.01 2.01 11.24
C GLU A 732 28.89 2.56 12.39
N LYS A 733 28.28 3.27 13.35
CA LYS A 733 28.97 3.84 14.51
C LYS A 733 29.66 2.78 15.36
N ARG A 734 29.02 1.64 15.62
CA ARG A 734 29.57 0.58 16.48
C ARG A 734 30.75 -0.14 15.85
N LEU A 735 30.78 -0.29 14.52
CA LEU A 735 31.94 -0.84 13.81
C LEU A 735 33.13 0.14 13.84
N ILE A 736 32.89 1.39 13.47
CA ILE A 736 33.91 2.45 13.46
C ILE A 736 34.49 2.67 14.86
N GLY A 737 33.65 2.59 15.90
CA GLY A 737 34.07 2.64 17.30
C GLY A 737 35.07 1.54 17.68
N LYS A 738 34.86 0.28 17.24
CA LYS A 738 35.83 -0.81 17.44
C LYS A 738 37.17 -0.52 16.76
N TYR A 739 37.13 -0.09 15.49
CA TYR A 739 38.34 0.22 14.73
C TYR A 739 39.17 1.34 15.41
N PHE A 740 38.52 2.39 15.90
CA PHE A 740 39.19 3.41 16.70
C PHE A 740 39.65 2.93 18.09
N GLU A 741 38.95 1.98 18.71
CA GLU A 741 39.37 1.35 19.97
C GLU A 741 40.63 0.47 19.78
N GLU A 742 40.72 -0.30 18.70
CA GLU A 742 41.89 -1.12 18.36
C GLU A 742 43.13 -0.28 18.00
N ILE A 743 42.93 0.89 17.38
CA ILE A 743 43.96 1.94 17.21
C ILE A 743 44.35 2.54 18.56
N SER A 744 43.37 2.90 19.40
CA SER A 744 43.62 3.55 20.70
C SER A 744 44.31 2.63 21.73
N GLN A 745 44.24 1.31 21.51
CA GLN A 745 44.92 0.29 22.30
C GLN A 745 46.26 -0.17 21.68
N ASP A 746 46.68 0.42 20.55
CA ASP A 746 47.95 0.17 19.84
C ASP A 746 48.25 -1.33 19.59
N THR A 747 47.20 -2.08 19.21
CA THR A 747 47.22 -3.56 19.22
C THR A 747 47.92 -4.22 18.03
N GLY A 748 48.41 -3.43 17.06
CA GLY A 748 49.03 -3.94 15.83
C GLY A 748 48.08 -4.75 14.91
N LYS A 749 46.76 -4.70 15.14
CA LYS A 749 45.74 -5.43 14.38
C LYS A 749 44.95 -4.58 13.38
N TYR A 750 45.44 -3.39 13.03
CA TYR A 750 44.78 -2.51 12.07
C TYR A 750 45.75 -2.11 10.95
N VAL A 751 45.21 -1.87 9.76
CA VAL A 751 45.93 -1.34 8.60
C VAL A 751 45.14 -0.18 8.01
N PHE A 752 45.85 0.84 7.54
CA PHE A 752 45.29 2.05 6.93
C PHE A 752 46.10 2.41 5.68
N GLY A 753 45.46 3.05 4.70
CA GLY A 753 46.10 3.33 3.41
C GLY A 753 45.97 2.19 2.41
N VAL A 754 46.10 2.51 1.12
CA VAL A 754 45.68 1.62 0.02
C VAL A 754 46.67 0.49 -0.21
N ASP A 755 47.95 0.80 -0.36
CA ASP A 755 48.99 -0.17 -0.70
C ASP A 755 49.18 -1.21 0.42
N ASP A 756 49.16 -0.76 1.67
CA ASP A 756 49.29 -1.65 2.84
C ASP A 756 48.04 -2.51 3.08
N THR A 757 46.82 -1.97 2.85
CA THR A 757 45.61 -2.81 2.91
C THR A 757 45.54 -3.82 1.76
N LEU A 758 46.11 -3.53 0.58
CA LEU A 758 46.24 -4.49 -0.51
C LEU A 758 47.25 -5.61 -0.16
N LYS A 759 48.46 -5.27 0.31
CA LYS A 759 49.45 -6.25 0.80
C LYS A 759 48.84 -7.18 1.87
N ALA A 760 48.12 -6.62 2.84
CA ALA A 760 47.45 -7.40 3.89
C ALA A 760 46.27 -8.26 3.38
N LEU A 761 45.61 -7.86 2.29
CA LEU A 761 44.55 -8.64 1.63
C LEU A 761 45.12 -9.83 0.87
N GLU A 762 46.22 -9.64 0.11
CA GLU A 762 46.92 -10.71 -0.62
C GLU A 762 47.45 -11.80 0.33
N MET A 763 47.94 -11.40 1.51
CA MET A 763 48.36 -12.32 2.57
C MET A 763 47.18 -13.00 3.32
N GLY A 764 45.92 -12.67 3.00
CA GLY A 764 44.73 -13.22 3.67
C GLY A 764 44.57 -12.81 5.14
N ALA A 765 45.30 -11.78 5.59
CA ALA A 765 45.37 -11.38 7.00
C ALA A 765 44.16 -10.57 7.48
N VAL A 766 43.43 -9.94 6.55
CA VAL A 766 42.27 -9.08 6.87
C VAL A 766 41.06 -9.92 7.31
N GLU A 767 40.46 -9.52 8.43
CA GLU A 767 39.18 -10.03 8.94
C GLU A 767 38.02 -9.21 8.36
N THR A 768 38.03 -7.88 8.60
CA THR A 768 37.02 -6.92 8.12
C THR A 768 37.69 -5.76 7.39
N LEU A 769 37.31 -5.52 6.14
CA LEU A 769 37.76 -4.39 5.33
C LEU A 769 36.70 -3.27 5.36
N ILE A 770 37.11 -2.08 5.76
CA ILE A 770 36.26 -0.90 5.93
C ILE A 770 36.57 0.09 4.80
N VAL A 771 35.61 0.30 3.91
CA VAL A 771 35.80 1.13 2.70
C VAL A 771 34.80 2.28 2.65
N TYR A 772 35.31 3.49 2.46
CA TYR A 772 34.50 4.69 2.33
C TYR A 772 33.96 4.90 0.91
N VAL A 773 32.71 5.39 0.80
CA VAL A 773 32.05 5.62 -0.48
C VAL A 773 31.94 7.13 -0.78
N LEU A 774 32.95 7.69 -1.46
CA LEU A 774 32.84 9.01 -2.11
C LEU A 774 31.83 8.96 -3.29
N LYS A 775 30.90 9.91 -3.33
CA LYS A 775 30.16 10.25 -4.57
C LYS A 775 30.88 11.39 -5.28
N HIS A 776 31.41 11.10 -6.46
CA HIS A 776 31.78 12.09 -7.48
C HIS A 776 31.32 11.62 -8.87
N SER A 777 31.32 12.51 -9.85
CA SER A 777 30.92 12.27 -11.24
C SER A 777 31.98 12.75 -12.22
N THR A 778 32.17 12.02 -13.33
CA THR A 778 33.01 12.33 -14.53
C THR A 778 34.53 12.50 -14.26
N THR A 779 35.49 12.00 -15.05
CA THR A 779 35.58 11.16 -16.29
C THR A 779 37.06 10.74 -16.49
N GLY A 780 37.40 9.82 -17.41
CA GLY A 780 38.81 9.51 -17.83
C GLY A 780 39.29 8.07 -17.51
N GLU A 781 40.16 7.48 -18.34
CA GLU A 781 40.53 6.03 -18.40
C GLU A 781 41.90 5.67 -17.75
N ILE A 782 42.46 4.46 -17.97
CA ILE A 782 43.42 3.76 -17.06
C ILE A 782 44.79 3.38 -17.67
N ILE A 783 45.83 3.34 -16.82
CA ILE A 783 46.83 2.25 -16.70
C ILE A 783 47.09 2.02 -15.19
N VAL A 784 47.46 0.78 -14.79
CA VAL A 784 47.66 0.40 -13.37
C VAL A 784 49.03 0.83 -12.83
N LYS A 785 49.13 2.11 -12.41
CA LYS A 785 50.08 2.59 -11.37
C LYS A 785 49.36 3.64 -10.52
N HIS A 786 49.57 3.65 -9.20
CA HIS A 786 48.89 4.59 -8.30
C HIS A 786 49.48 6.01 -8.43
N LEU A 787 48.79 6.88 -9.16
CA LEU A 787 49.21 8.24 -9.47
C LEU A 787 48.10 9.26 -9.15
N ASN A 788 48.51 10.46 -8.74
CA ASN A 788 47.61 11.56 -8.39
C ASN A 788 47.44 12.57 -9.54
N LYS A 789 46.32 13.29 -9.48
CA LYS A 789 45.69 14.09 -10.55
C LYS A 789 46.57 15.08 -11.33
N ASP A 790 47.70 15.49 -10.77
CA ASP A 790 48.57 16.52 -11.38
C ASP A 790 49.63 15.95 -12.36
N GLN A 791 49.77 14.63 -12.48
CA GLN A 791 50.77 13.99 -13.37
C GLN A 791 50.20 13.41 -14.69
N ASP A 792 48.88 13.47 -14.90
CA ASP A 792 48.14 12.94 -16.08
C ASP A 792 48.55 13.52 -17.45
N THR A 793 49.47 14.48 -17.49
CA THR A 793 49.87 15.21 -18.72
C THR A 793 51.19 14.75 -19.34
N VAL A 794 51.91 13.81 -18.70
CA VAL A 794 53.28 13.45 -19.11
C VAL A 794 53.33 12.10 -19.85
N GLN A 795 53.62 12.15 -21.15
CA GLN A 795 53.67 10.96 -22.03
C GLN A 795 54.77 9.93 -21.69
N SER A 796 55.69 10.23 -20.78
CA SER A 796 56.82 9.35 -20.42
C SER A 796 56.45 8.10 -19.61
N HIS A 797 55.21 7.99 -19.10
CA HIS A 797 54.80 6.87 -18.24
C HIS A 797 54.16 5.68 -18.99
N PHE A 798 54.02 5.78 -20.32
CA PHE A 798 53.38 4.76 -21.18
C PHE A 798 54.38 3.85 -21.91
N ARG A 799 55.60 3.71 -21.40
CA ARG A 799 56.62 2.79 -21.90
C ARG A 799 57.21 1.96 -20.77
N ASP A 800 57.44 0.70 -21.08
CA ASP A 800 58.16 -0.21 -20.20
C ASP A 800 59.67 0.12 -20.16
N ALA A 801 60.28 -0.02 -18.99
CA ALA A 801 61.58 0.58 -18.67
C ALA A 801 62.75 -0.02 -19.49
N ASP A 802 62.75 -1.35 -19.65
CA ASP A 802 63.83 -2.08 -20.31
C ASP A 802 63.58 -2.35 -21.80
N THR A 803 62.31 -2.29 -22.25
CA THR A 803 61.92 -2.73 -23.60
C THR A 803 61.31 -1.64 -24.49
N SER A 804 60.89 -0.48 -23.94
CA SER A 804 60.33 0.65 -24.69
C SER A 804 59.10 0.35 -25.57
N ALA A 805 58.41 -0.77 -25.36
CA ALA A 805 57.15 -1.08 -26.00
C ALA A 805 55.98 -0.25 -25.41
N GLU A 806 54.94 -0.05 -26.20
CA GLU A 806 53.69 0.61 -25.79
C GLU A 806 52.66 -0.47 -25.38
N LEU A 807 52.06 -0.31 -24.20
CA LEU A 807 51.18 -1.31 -23.58
C LEU A 807 49.69 -1.01 -23.85
N GLU A 808 48.96 -1.98 -24.41
CA GLU A 808 47.51 -1.84 -24.63
C GLU A 808 46.68 -2.06 -23.37
N VAL A 809 45.66 -1.23 -23.19
CA VAL A 809 44.73 -1.27 -22.05
C VAL A 809 43.59 -2.24 -22.34
N GLN A 810 43.57 -3.42 -21.71
CA GLN A 810 42.52 -4.43 -21.97
C GLN A 810 41.20 -4.15 -21.23
N GLU A 811 41.24 -3.87 -19.93
CA GLU A 811 40.03 -3.54 -19.14
C GLU A 811 40.29 -2.45 -18.10
N LYS A 812 39.22 -1.76 -17.71
CA LYS A 812 39.19 -0.76 -16.65
C LYS A 812 38.07 -1.08 -15.67
N MET A 813 38.41 -1.22 -14.39
CA MET A 813 37.45 -1.26 -13.28
C MET A 813 37.88 -0.35 -12.12
N PRO A 814 36.94 0.29 -11.40
CA PRO A 814 37.25 1.01 -10.16
C PRO A 814 37.71 0.05 -9.05
N LEU A 815 38.66 0.47 -8.21
CA LEU A 815 39.16 -0.32 -7.07
C LEU A 815 38.03 -0.81 -6.12
N LEU A 816 37.00 0.03 -5.92
CA LEU A 816 35.80 -0.30 -5.12
C LEU A 816 34.98 -1.47 -5.70
N GLU A 817 35.03 -1.66 -7.02
CA GLU A 817 34.34 -2.74 -7.73
C GLU A 817 35.15 -4.04 -7.72
N TRP A 818 36.48 -3.93 -7.78
CA TRP A 818 37.39 -5.04 -7.56
C TRP A 818 37.22 -5.63 -6.15
N PHE A 819 37.32 -4.81 -5.09
CA PHE A 819 37.06 -5.25 -3.71
C PHE A 819 35.67 -5.90 -3.55
N ALA A 820 34.62 -5.29 -4.11
CA ALA A 820 33.26 -5.81 -4.04
C ALA A 820 33.06 -7.14 -4.81
N ASN A 821 33.96 -7.52 -5.73
CA ASN A 821 33.90 -8.78 -6.45
C ASN A 821 34.83 -9.85 -5.85
N GLU A 822 36.00 -9.46 -5.33
CA GLU A 822 37.01 -10.42 -4.89
C GLU A 822 37.07 -10.67 -3.38
N TYR A 823 36.35 -9.91 -2.53
CA TYR A 823 36.36 -10.14 -1.07
C TYR A 823 36.08 -11.60 -0.65
N LYS A 824 35.21 -12.32 -1.37
CA LYS A 824 34.91 -13.74 -1.13
C LYS A 824 36.05 -14.71 -1.50
N ARG A 825 37.04 -14.28 -2.29
CA ARG A 825 38.27 -15.06 -2.55
C ARG A 825 39.25 -14.97 -1.37
N PHE A 826 39.41 -13.76 -0.81
CA PHE A 826 40.29 -13.50 0.33
C PHE A 826 39.64 -13.84 1.69
N GLY A 827 38.33 -14.10 1.70
CA GLY A 827 37.58 -14.54 2.89
C GLY A 827 37.28 -13.44 3.91
N CYS A 828 37.47 -12.17 3.53
CA CYS A 828 37.25 -10.99 4.37
C CYS A 828 35.77 -10.58 4.37
N THR A 829 35.29 -9.94 5.44
CA THR A 829 34.02 -9.20 5.42
C THR A 829 34.24 -7.79 4.88
N LEU A 830 33.31 -7.27 4.08
CA LEU A 830 33.39 -5.94 3.46
C LEU A 830 32.28 -5.04 4.02
N GLU A 831 32.63 -3.90 4.61
CA GLU A 831 31.66 -2.92 5.10
C GLU A 831 31.87 -1.51 4.51
N PHE A 832 30.76 -0.87 4.13
CA PHE A 832 30.73 0.47 3.54
C PHE A 832 30.35 1.52 4.58
N VAL A 833 31.20 2.54 4.77
CA VAL A 833 31.01 3.61 5.76
C VAL A 833 30.59 4.93 5.10
N THR A 834 29.73 5.71 5.77
CA THR A 834 29.30 7.04 5.33
C THR A 834 29.86 8.19 6.20
N ASN A 835 29.97 9.39 5.62
CA ASN A 835 30.56 10.56 6.29
C ASN A 835 29.57 11.32 7.20
N LYS A 836 28.33 10.82 7.33
CA LYS A 836 27.28 11.48 8.13
C LYS A 836 27.58 11.44 9.63
N SER A 837 28.40 10.48 10.09
CA SER A 837 28.94 10.45 11.45
C SER A 837 30.18 11.34 11.59
N GLN A 838 30.38 11.94 12.76
CA GLN A 838 31.63 12.63 13.09
C GLN A 838 32.84 11.69 12.99
N GLU A 839 32.68 10.45 13.46
CA GLU A 839 33.71 9.42 13.43
C GLU A 839 33.99 8.94 11.99
N GLY A 840 32.95 8.79 11.15
CA GLY A 840 33.11 8.52 9.71
C GLY A 840 33.80 9.68 8.97
N SER A 841 33.49 10.93 9.33
CA SER A 841 34.19 12.12 8.83
C SER A 841 35.66 12.20 9.30
N GLN A 842 35.98 11.71 10.50
CA GLN A 842 37.35 11.59 10.99
C GLN A 842 38.12 10.49 10.26
N PHE A 843 37.52 9.31 10.05
CA PHE A 843 38.10 8.21 9.26
C PHE A 843 38.52 8.68 7.85
N CYS A 844 37.63 9.40 7.16
CA CYS A 844 37.91 9.97 5.84
C CYS A 844 39.04 11.01 5.84
N ARG A 845 39.13 11.86 6.88
CA ARG A 845 40.12 12.95 6.94
C ARG A 845 41.48 12.53 7.50
N GLY A 846 41.54 11.47 8.31
CA GLY A 846 42.76 10.97 8.94
C GLY A 846 43.42 9.81 8.21
N PHE A 847 42.64 8.92 7.59
CA PHE A 847 43.12 7.60 7.14
C PHE A 847 42.83 7.31 5.65
N GLY A 848 42.57 8.34 4.84
CA GLY A 848 42.31 8.21 3.40
C GLY A 848 41.00 7.52 3.00
N GLY A 849 40.23 7.00 3.97
CA GLY A 849 38.94 6.34 3.73
C GLY A 849 39.02 4.85 3.37
N ILE A 850 40.19 4.21 3.48
CA ILE A 850 40.35 2.75 3.36
C ILE A 850 41.19 2.25 4.55
N GLY A 851 40.69 1.24 5.24
CA GLY A 851 41.37 0.57 6.35
C GLY A 851 40.81 -0.83 6.58
N GLY A 852 41.49 -1.63 7.40
CA GLY A 852 41.07 -2.99 7.71
C GLY A 852 41.48 -3.43 9.11
N ILE A 853 40.66 -4.30 9.69
CA ILE A 853 40.93 -5.05 10.93
C ILE A 853 41.56 -6.39 10.53
N LEU A 854 42.66 -6.77 11.18
CA LEU A 854 43.42 -7.99 10.92
C LEU A 854 43.09 -9.10 11.91
N ARG A 855 43.04 -10.34 11.41
CA ARG A 855 42.86 -11.57 12.19
C ARG A 855 44.02 -11.77 13.19
N TYR A 856 45.22 -11.39 12.77
CA TYR A 856 46.47 -11.50 13.52
C TYR A 856 47.36 -10.29 13.25
N GLN A 857 48.27 -10.00 14.19
CA GLN A 857 49.20 -8.88 14.08
C GLN A 857 50.18 -9.10 12.91
N LEU A 858 50.40 -8.06 12.10
CA LEU A 858 51.31 -8.08 10.96
C LEU A 858 52.44 -7.07 11.18
N ASP A 859 53.70 -7.52 11.12
CA ASP A 859 54.86 -6.63 11.28
C ASP A 859 55.50 -6.29 9.93
N MET A 860 54.93 -5.28 9.27
CA MET A 860 55.24 -4.92 7.87
C MET A 860 56.68 -4.39 7.68
N ARG A 861 57.45 -4.16 8.75
CA ARG A 861 58.86 -3.70 8.67
C ARG A 861 59.85 -4.77 8.21
N SER A 862 59.40 -6.00 8.02
CA SER A 862 60.26 -7.16 7.71
C SER A 862 60.35 -7.52 6.21
N PHE A 863 59.71 -6.75 5.32
CA PHE A 863 59.61 -7.10 3.89
C PHE A 863 60.18 -6.07 2.90
N ASP A 864 60.47 -4.84 3.32
CA ASP A 864 61.12 -3.83 2.45
C ASP A 864 62.62 -4.16 2.18
N GLU A 865 63.19 -5.17 2.84
CA GLU A 865 64.58 -5.64 2.64
C GLU A 865 64.70 -6.77 1.59
N LEU A 866 63.62 -7.16 0.91
CA LEU A 866 63.58 -8.32 -0.03
C LEU A 866 63.32 -7.95 -1.50
N SER A 867 63.42 -6.67 -1.88
CA SER A 867 63.07 -6.17 -3.22
C SER A 867 64.22 -5.55 -4.03
N ASP A 868 65.48 -5.86 -3.70
CA ASP A 868 66.68 -5.24 -4.33
C ASP A 868 67.54 -6.21 -5.17
N ASP A 869 67.33 -7.53 -5.07
CA ASP A 869 68.01 -8.55 -5.90
C ASP A 869 67.09 -9.04 -7.03
N GLY A 870 67.42 -8.67 -8.27
CA GLY A 870 66.65 -9.04 -9.46
C GLY A 870 67.19 -10.27 -10.20
N GLU A 871 66.51 -11.41 -10.09
CA GLU A 871 66.62 -12.52 -11.06
C GLU A 871 65.26 -12.84 -11.70
N VAL A 872 65.25 -12.97 -13.03
CA VAL A 872 64.05 -13.29 -13.82
C VAL A 872 64.07 -14.76 -14.19
N HIS A 873 63.07 -15.53 -13.76
CA HIS A 873 62.75 -16.82 -14.38
C HIS A 873 61.25 -17.12 -14.46
N ASP A 874 60.69 -16.68 -15.60
CA ASP A 874 59.66 -17.27 -16.46
C ASP A 874 58.55 -18.19 -15.87
N MET A 875 57.28 -17.87 -16.17
CA MET A 875 56.11 -18.62 -15.75
C MET A 875 55.67 -19.67 -16.80
N SER A 876 55.77 -20.96 -16.47
CA SER A 876 55.04 -22.02 -17.19
C SER A 876 54.86 -23.27 -16.30
N MET A 877 53.77 -24.05 -16.37
CA MET A 877 52.45 -23.84 -16.99
C MET A 877 51.41 -24.82 -16.40
N ASN A 878 50.13 -24.57 -16.69
CA ASN A 878 49.01 -25.53 -16.71
C ASN A 878 48.53 -26.20 -15.40
N VAL A 879 47.19 -26.21 -15.24
CA VAL A 879 46.47 -27.21 -14.43
C VAL A 879 45.47 -27.94 -15.32
N THR A 880 45.80 -29.16 -15.73
CA THR A 880 44.84 -30.14 -16.25
C THR A 880 45.10 -31.50 -15.59
N ASN A 881 44.02 -32.21 -15.29
CA ASN A 881 43.93 -33.64 -14.92
C ASN A 881 45.02 -34.20 -13.96
N GLY A 882 44.66 -34.34 -12.68
CA GLY A 882 45.52 -34.88 -11.64
C GLY A 882 45.83 -36.39 -11.69
N VAL A 883 46.17 -36.92 -10.50
CA VAL A 883 46.51 -38.33 -10.15
C VAL A 883 48.02 -38.68 -10.15
N ARG A 884 48.66 -38.51 -8.96
CA ARG A 884 49.31 -39.58 -8.12
C ARG A 884 50.55 -40.34 -8.70
N ILE A 885 51.52 -40.94 -7.96
CA ILE A 885 51.76 -41.31 -6.54
C ILE A 885 53.29 -41.31 -6.26
N GLY A 886 53.74 -41.07 -5.01
CA GLY A 886 54.95 -41.70 -4.43
C GLY A 886 55.93 -40.73 -3.73
N TYR A 887 56.71 -41.13 -2.71
CA TYR A 887 56.82 -42.44 -2.02
C TYR A 887 57.67 -42.27 -0.72
N LEU A 888 57.23 -42.68 0.49
CA LEU A 888 57.67 -43.84 1.33
C LEU A 888 57.62 -43.43 2.83
N PRO A 889 57.69 -44.33 3.84
CA PRO A 889 57.21 -45.72 3.93
C PRO A 889 56.45 -46.08 5.24
N GLY A 890 55.57 -47.09 5.18
CA GLY A 890 55.20 -47.94 6.34
C GLY A 890 54.01 -47.51 7.22
N GLN A 891 53.19 -48.42 7.77
CA GLN A 891 53.11 -49.86 7.50
C GLN A 891 51.71 -50.46 7.79
N LYS A 892 51.33 -51.43 6.94
CA LYS A 892 50.25 -52.44 7.09
C LYS A 892 48.79 -51.98 7.01
N SER A 893 47.99 -52.93 6.51
CA SER A 893 46.57 -52.84 6.17
C SER A 893 45.74 -53.84 6.97
N LEU A 894 44.41 -53.73 6.86
CA LEU A 894 43.44 -54.73 7.30
C LEU A 894 43.76 -56.14 6.79
N GLN A 895 43.74 -57.13 7.67
CA GLN A 895 43.11 -58.43 7.43
C GLN A 895 42.88 -59.19 8.75
N GLN A 896 41.78 -59.94 8.81
CA GLN A 896 41.45 -61.00 9.78
C GLN A 896 41.58 -60.70 11.29
N LEU A 897 40.45 -60.31 11.87
CA LEU A 897 39.94 -60.98 13.08
C LEU A 897 38.57 -61.57 12.73
N GLU A 898 38.60 -62.73 12.09
CA GLU A 898 37.43 -63.60 11.90
C GLU A 898 37.31 -64.59 13.07
N SER A 899 36.18 -65.30 13.12
CA SER A 899 35.87 -66.49 13.93
C SER A 899 35.65 -66.32 15.45
N GLU A 900 34.53 -66.91 15.87
CA GLU A 900 34.20 -67.46 17.20
C GLU A 900 34.01 -66.45 18.37
N MET A 901 32.82 -66.39 19.00
CA MET A 901 32.17 -67.36 19.91
C MET A 901 32.84 -67.43 21.30
N SER A 902 32.12 -67.41 22.43
CA SER A 902 30.66 -67.26 22.64
C SER A 902 30.30 -66.98 24.11
N CYS A 903 28.99 -66.79 24.34
CA CYS A 903 28.23 -67.29 25.51
C CYS A 903 28.07 -66.41 26.78
N SER A 904 26.81 -65.99 27.00
CA SER A 904 26.12 -65.83 28.31
C SER A 904 26.54 -64.65 29.25
N THR A 905 25.69 -64.11 30.14
CA THR A 905 24.38 -64.62 30.62
C THR A 905 23.37 -63.49 30.95
N THR A 906 22.22 -63.50 30.26
CA THR A 906 20.83 -63.10 30.65
C THR A 906 20.49 -62.02 31.71
N PHE A 907 19.52 -61.18 31.34
CA PHE A 907 18.32 -60.73 32.10
C PHE A 907 18.44 -59.85 33.37
N GLY A 908 17.49 -58.91 33.50
CA GLY A 908 17.19 -58.17 34.75
C GLY A 908 16.21 -57.02 34.50
N SER A 909 15.07 -56.98 35.20
CA SER A 909 13.96 -56.05 34.87
C SER A 909 13.25 -55.44 36.10
N ILE A 910 13.08 -54.11 36.10
CA ILE A 910 12.13 -53.35 36.96
C ILE A 910 12.58 -53.33 38.46
N PRO A 911 11.99 -52.56 39.40
CA PRO A 911 12.29 -51.15 39.73
C PRO A 911 12.70 -50.89 41.22
N ALA A 912 13.01 -49.62 41.57
CA ALA A 912 12.64 -48.92 42.84
C ALA A 912 13.25 -47.49 42.83
N PHE A 913 12.73 -46.39 43.40
CA PHE A 913 11.94 -46.06 44.62
C PHE A 913 12.77 -45.89 45.93
N LEU A 914 12.57 -44.71 46.58
CA LEU A 914 12.95 -44.29 47.96
C LEU A 914 14.37 -43.76 48.30
N ARG A 915 14.34 -42.53 48.87
CA ARG A 915 15.09 -41.96 50.04
C ARG A 915 16.59 -41.61 50.01
N GLN A 916 16.83 -40.32 50.26
CA GLN A 916 17.47 -39.74 51.47
C GLN A 916 18.49 -40.60 52.24
N ASP A 917 19.75 -40.14 52.30
CA ASP A 917 20.35 -39.39 53.42
C ASP A 917 21.66 -38.72 52.89
N MET A 918 22.16 -37.53 53.31
CA MET A 918 22.41 -36.87 54.59
C MET A 918 23.78 -37.25 55.24
N LYS A 919 24.57 -36.22 55.63
CA LYS A 919 25.92 -36.25 56.28
C LYS A 919 27.09 -36.62 55.34
N ILE A 920 28.37 -36.25 55.56
CA ILE A 920 29.15 -35.50 56.59
C ILE A 920 30.18 -34.63 55.79
N ALA A 921 30.54 -33.37 56.06
CA ALA A 921 31.03 -32.62 57.24
C ALA A 921 32.59 -32.55 57.35
N ASP A 922 33.09 -31.57 58.14
CA ASP A 922 34.49 -31.23 58.50
C ASP A 922 35.37 -30.48 57.47
N ALA A 923 36.30 -29.57 57.84
CA ALA A 923 36.48 -28.75 59.07
C ALA A 923 37.53 -27.61 58.89
N VAL A 924 37.57 -26.63 59.83
CA VAL A 924 38.57 -25.54 60.01
C VAL A 924 38.56 -24.45 58.90
N GLY A 925 38.63 -23.12 59.11
CA GLY A 925 38.84 -22.22 60.29
C GLY A 925 39.66 -20.97 59.80
N ILE A 926 39.79 -19.78 60.41
CA ILE A 926 39.37 -19.04 61.64
C ILE A 926 39.43 -17.52 61.24
N GLY A 927 38.70 -16.52 61.77
CA GLY A 927 37.73 -16.43 62.88
C GLY A 927 37.20 -14.98 63.12
N ASP A 928 36.58 -14.74 64.28
CA ASP A 928 35.93 -13.50 64.78
C ASP A 928 36.97 -12.52 65.47
N PRO A 929 36.67 -11.28 65.94
CA PRO A 929 35.46 -10.84 66.67
C PRO A 929 34.88 -9.42 66.36
N GLY A 930 33.69 -9.12 66.89
CA GLY A 930 33.02 -7.80 66.82
C GLY A 930 33.04 -6.93 68.11
N LYS A 931 32.03 -6.02 68.23
CA LYS A 931 31.93 -4.79 69.07
C LYS A 931 32.56 -3.57 68.36
N VAL A 932 32.12 -2.31 68.54
CA VAL A 932 31.67 -1.60 69.76
C VAL A 932 30.41 -0.73 69.52
N ARG A 933 29.61 -0.50 70.59
CA ARG A 933 28.52 0.51 70.64
C ARG A 933 29.06 1.86 71.12
N ASN A 934 28.48 2.98 70.66
CA ASN A 934 28.16 4.14 71.52
C ASN A 934 27.17 5.10 70.83
N ALA A 935 26.59 6.01 71.62
CA ALA A 935 25.58 7.03 71.27
C ALA A 935 26.01 8.37 71.94
N PRO A 936 25.22 9.46 72.03
CA PRO A 936 23.89 9.78 71.47
C PRO A 936 23.88 11.10 70.67
N GLY A 937 22.68 11.60 70.28
CA GLY A 937 22.52 12.77 69.40
C GLY A 937 22.27 14.13 70.09
N GLN A 938 21.93 15.15 69.29
CA GLN A 938 21.42 16.46 69.73
C GLN A 938 20.61 17.18 68.63
N GLU A 939 19.40 17.63 68.98
CA GLU A 939 18.81 18.89 68.48
C GLU A 939 19.16 20.01 69.51
N PRO A 940 18.73 21.30 69.39
CA PRO A 940 17.97 21.99 68.32
C PRO A 940 18.59 23.36 67.91
N PHE A 941 17.96 24.10 66.99
CA PHE A 941 17.31 25.41 67.29
C PHE A 941 16.71 26.12 66.05
N THR A 942 15.84 27.09 66.32
CA THR A 942 15.02 27.87 65.37
C THR A 942 15.55 29.28 65.13
N HIS A 943 15.21 29.92 64.00
CA HIS A 943 14.73 31.32 64.00
C HIS A 943 13.81 31.64 62.80
N ARG A 944 13.28 32.87 62.70
CA ARG A 944 12.01 33.21 62.00
C ARG A 944 12.05 34.58 61.30
N TYR A 945 11.40 34.67 60.13
CA TYR A 945 10.78 35.87 59.50
C TYR A 945 11.70 37.04 59.04
N PRO A 946 11.20 38.06 58.27
CA PRO A 946 9.90 38.22 57.60
C PRO A 946 9.91 38.66 56.10
N LEU A 947 8.73 38.57 55.46
CA LEU A 947 8.09 39.48 54.47
C LEU A 947 8.92 40.24 53.40
N HIS A 948 8.54 40.08 52.12
CA HIS A 948 7.65 41.08 51.47
C HIS A 948 7.00 40.59 50.17
N SER A 949 5.82 41.14 49.86
CA SER A 949 5.25 41.23 48.50
C SER A 949 4.98 42.71 48.17
N PRO A 950 4.94 43.06 46.87
CA PRO A 950 3.80 43.79 46.34
C PRO A 950 3.36 43.33 44.94
N SER A 951 2.31 43.96 44.41
CA SER A 951 1.66 43.69 43.12
C SER A 951 1.71 44.93 42.19
N ILE A 952 1.20 44.76 40.95
CA ILE A 952 0.61 45.78 40.02
C ILE A 952 1.33 45.97 38.65
N SER A 953 0.48 46.12 37.62
CA SER A 953 0.64 46.77 36.29
C SER A 953 1.58 46.23 35.18
N THR A 954 0.96 45.97 34.03
CA THR A 954 1.47 46.21 32.64
C THR A 954 1.60 47.74 32.38
N PRO A 955 2.25 48.28 31.30
CA PRO A 955 2.39 47.72 29.95
C PRO A 955 3.70 48.14 29.20
N PHE A 956 3.57 48.39 27.88
CA PHE A 956 4.47 49.06 26.91
C PHE A 956 5.33 48.24 25.94
N SER A 957 5.14 48.56 24.66
CA SER A 957 5.92 48.16 23.49
C SER A 957 6.95 49.24 23.12
N SER A 958 7.93 48.89 22.26
CA SER A 958 8.53 49.87 21.33
C SER A 958 9.21 49.23 20.10
N THR A 959 8.45 49.16 19.00
CA THR A 959 8.69 49.81 17.68
C THR A 959 10.09 49.86 17.03
N ILE A 960 10.09 49.98 15.67
CA ILE A 960 11.09 50.56 14.72
C ILE A 960 11.81 49.52 13.82
N THR A 961 11.95 49.65 12.48
CA THR A 961 11.13 50.19 11.34
C THR A 961 11.73 49.66 10.02
N GLY A 962 10.98 49.56 8.91
CA GLY A 962 11.57 49.20 7.58
C GLY A 962 10.62 49.30 6.36
N TYR A 963 10.65 50.43 5.66
CA TYR A 963 9.90 50.76 4.42
C TYR A 963 10.01 49.70 3.28
N SER A 964 9.01 49.40 2.46
CA SER A 964 8.47 50.30 1.41
C SER A 964 7.34 49.67 0.53
N HIS A 965 6.52 50.56 -0.04
CA HIS A 965 5.73 50.55 -1.31
C HIS A 965 5.42 49.26 -2.11
N THR A 966 4.25 49.07 -2.77
CA THR A 966 2.97 49.85 -2.98
C THR A 966 1.88 48.89 -3.55
N GLN A 967 0.62 49.21 -3.97
CA GLN A 967 -0.14 50.46 -4.23
C GLN A 967 -1.68 50.25 -4.11
N LYS A 968 -2.46 51.32 -4.30
CA LYS A 968 -3.88 51.43 -4.77
C LYS A 968 -4.91 50.34 -4.32
N THR A 969 -5.73 50.54 -3.28
CA THR A 969 -6.91 51.45 -3.18
C THR A 969 -7.96 51.29 -4.30
N MET A 970 -9.29 51.42 -4.07
CA MET A 970 -10.01 52.17 -3.02
C MET A 970 -11.51 51.75 -2.90
N LYS A 971 -12.21 52.30 -1.87
CA LYS A 971 -13.69 52.40 -1.69
C LYS A 971 -14.40 51.10 -1.21
N ARG A 972 -15.15 51.01 -0.10
CA ARG A 972 -15.82 52.02 0.81
C ARG A 972 -16.92 52.79 0.07
N GLN A 973 -18.20 52.80 0.44
CA GLN A 973 -18.91 52.61 1.72
C GLN A 973 -20.07 51.58 1.53
N LYS A 974 -20.92 51.22 2.51
CA LYS A 974 -21.36 51.94 3.71
C LYS A 974 -21.82 50.99 4.81
#